data_AF-A0A6A4PBB1-F1
#
_entry.id   AF-A0A6A4PBB1-F1
#
_cell.length_a   1.000
_cell.length_b   1.000
_cell.length_c   1.000
_cell.angle_alpha   90.00
_cell.angle_beta   90.00
_cell.angle_gamma   90.00
#
_symmetry.space_group_name_H-M   'P 1'
#
loop_
_entity.id
_entity.type
_entity.pdbx_description
1 polymer ?
#
loop_
_entity_poly.entity_id
_entity_poly.type
_entity_poly.pdbx_seq_one_letter_code
_entity_poly.pdbx_strand_id
1 'polypeptide(L)'
;MESSEEEDDFPSIETIIPQSKVDSLYQSHTEKGIRKLCCELLDLKDAVENLCVNMHSKFLAFLRISEEAVEVKHELVELRKHISAQGILVQDLMTSVCHELEEWNQSNKVVTEIEHEPEISKLLEPLSNELNDKKTMFLEDIDVLVAEHKFEEALEALDAEERNSDVLKCTGNNSSDEVSTYKSAFLERKAMLEGQLVGIAEQPSVCYPELKMALHGLMKLGKGPRAHQLLLKFYGSHLQKRIEALLPSSSLCPETFPSTLSKIVFSVISLTTKESALIFGDNPVYTNRIVQWAEWEIEYFLRLVKERAPSSETVSALRAASICIQVSLKHCSILETQGLKMYKLLLVLLRTYVEEVLESNFRRARRVVLDMAESAEGFPLSPQFASSLSAITTSSNSMLVETGMRFMCIVEEILEQLTPLASLHFGGSVLSRISQLFDKYMDTLIKALPGPSDDDILPELKDAVPFRAETDSEQLAILGIAYIILDELLPNAILSTWMQQSESNEPNSGIKENVLNANSSVELKEWRKHLQHCFDKLRDHFCRQYVLNFIYSREGDTRLNAHIYLNDNRDDLYWDSHPLPSLPFQALFANLQQLATVAGDVLLGKDKIQKILLARLTETVVMWLSDEQEFWGVLEDTSAPLQPLGLQQLILDMHFTVEIARYAGYPSRHVHQIASAIIARAIRTFSARGIDSQSALPEDEWFVETAKSAIYKLLLGASGSETSDIDEDHVIIQDEVVSDSDTVSSLSTMDSNESFASASMAELDSPSNLSD
;
A
#
# COMPACT_ATOMS: atom_id res chain seq x y z
N MET A 1 -18.92 -77.10 -3.92
CA MET A 1 -18.96 -76.43 -5.24
C MET A 1 -17.67 -75.66 -5.33
N GLU A 2 -16.85 -75.95 -6.32
CA GLU A 2 -15.60 -75.22 -6.55
C GLU A 2 -15.92 -73.78 -6.96
N SER A 3 -15.27 -72.81 -6.32
CA SER A 3 -15.02 -71.50 -6.92
C SER A 3 -13.58 -71.53 -7.41
N SER A 4 -13.40 -71.50 -8.73
CA SER A 4 -12.08 -71.47 -9.36
C SER A 4 -11.29 -70.24 -8.95
N GLU A 5 -10.10 -70.47 -8.41
CA GLU A 5 -9.07 -69.47 -8.21
C GLU A 5 -8.54 -69.04 -9.59
N GLU A 6 -8.90 -67.82 -10.02
CA GLU A 6 -8.12 -67.05 -10.98
C GLU A 6 -7.68 -65.77 -10.25
N GLU A 7 -6.65 -65.91 -9.41
CA GLU A 7 -5.84 -64.77 -8.99
C GLU A 7 -5.04 -64.30 -10.22
N ASP A 8 -5.62 -63.37 -10.97
CA ASP A 8 -4.87 -62.53 -11.90
C ASP A 8 -3.95 -61.63 -11.05
N ASP A 9 -2.77 -62.16 -10.75
CA ASP A 9 -1.73 -61.58 -9.91
C ASP A 9 -1.09 -60.36 -10.62
N PHE A 10 -1.87 -59.28 -10.72
CA PHE A 10 -1.38 -57.97 -11.16
C PHE A 10 -0.33 -57.51 -10.16
N PRO A 11 0.96 -57.38 -10.57
CA PRO A 11 1.99 -56.94 -9.64
C PRO A 11 1.65 -55.53 -9.18
N SER A 12 1.52 -55.35 -7.86
CA SER A 12 1.35 -54.03 -7.24
C SER A 12 2.59 -53.18 -7.50
N ILE A 13 2.51 -52.31 -8.51
CA ILE A 13 3.55 -51.31 -8.81
C ILE A 13 3.43 -50.17 -7.78
N GLU A 14 3.63 -50.50 -6.50
CA GLU A 14 3.71 -49.53 -5.39
C GLU A 14 5.11 -48.92 -5.24
N THR A 15 6.07 -49.32 -6.06
CA THR A 15 7.44 -48.79 -6.00
C THR A 15 7.93 -48.30 -7.37
N ILE A 16 7.80 -46.99 -7.59
CA ILE A 16 8.59 -46.31 -8.62
C ILE A 16 10.06 -46.35 -8.19
N ILE A 17 10.92 -46.96 -9.01
CA ILE A 17 12.36 -47.01 -8.74
C ILE A 17 12.89 -45.57 -8.70
N PRO A 18 13.53 -45.12 -7.58
CA PRO A 18 14.04 -43.77 -7.43
C PRO A 18 14.98 -43.38 -8.56
N GLN A 19 14.90 -42.12 -9.01
CA GLN A 19 15.66 -41.62 -10.15
C GLN A 19 17.20 -41.72 -9.95
N SER A 20 17.65 -41.79 -8.70
CA SER A 20 19.04 -42.06 -8.29
C SER A 20 19.54 -43.49 -8.55
N LYS A 21 18.67 -44.42 -8.95
CA LYS A 21 18.98 -45.82 -9.27
C LYS A 21 18.78 -46.17 -10.76
N VAL A 22 18.59 -45.18 -11.64
CA VAL A 22 18.33 -45.39 -13.07
C VAL A 22 19.36 -44.63 -13.90
N ASP A 23 20.00 -45.32 -14.86
CA ASP A 23 21.00 -44.69 -15.74
C ASP A 23 20.36 -43.63 -16.64
N SER A 24 20.65 -42.37 -16.34
CA SER A 24 20.01 -41.19 -16.94
C SER A 24 20.32 -40.99 -18.43
N LEU A 25 21.32 -41.71 -18.96
CA LEU A 25 21.80 -41.68 -20.34
C LEU A 25 20.89 -42.36 -21.36
N TYR A 26 20.03 -43.31 -20.93
CA TYR A 26 19.18 -44.10 -21.85
C TYR A 26 17.69 -43.75 -21.78
N GLN A 27 17.30 -42.79 -20.94
CA GLN A 27 15.89 -42.38 -20.78
C GLN A 27 15.52 -41.18 -21.66
N SER A 28 14.41 -41.30 -22.39
CA SER A 28 13.82 -40.19 -23.14
C SER A 28 13.29 -39.08 -22.22
N HIS A 29 13.21 -37.84 -22.73
CA HIS A 29 12.61 -36.73 -21.98
C HIS A 29 11.15 -36.99 -21.61
N THR A 30 10.39 -37.66 -22.48
CA THR A 30 9.00 -38.07 -22.22
C THR A 30 8.90 -39.06 -21.05
N GLU A 31 9.79 -40.04 -20.96
CA GLU A 31 9.81 -41.00 -19.85
C GLU A 31 10.16 -40.31 -18.51
N LYS A 32 11.11 -39.36 -18.53
CA LYS A 32 11.45 -38.54 -17.36
C LYS A 32 10.26 -37.69 -16.90
N GLY A 33 9.53 -37.09 -17.84
CA GLY A 33 8.32 -36.31 -17.56
C GLY A 33 7.18 -37.15 -16.96
N ILE A 34 6.87 -38.30 -17.58
CA ILE A 34 5.85 -39.24 -17.06
C ILE A 34 6.22 -39.72 -15.66
N ARG A 35 7.49 -40.10 -15.42
CA ARG A 35 7.94 -40.57 -14.11
C ARG A 35 7.84 -39.49 -13.04
N LYS A 36 8.17 -38.23 -13.36
CA LYS A 36 8.01 -37.08 -12.44
C LYS A 36 6.55 -36.91 -12.04
N LEU A 37 5.64 -36.92 -13.01
CA LEU A 37 4.19 -36.81 -12.77
C LEU A 37 3.67 -37.96 -11.89
N CYS A 38 4.15 -39.19 -12.11
CA CYS A 38 3.77 -40.34 -11.28
C CYS A 38 4.29 -40.24 -9.83
N CYS A 39 5.47 -39.66 -9.59
CA CYS A 39 5.94 -39.36 -8.24
C CYS A 39 5.06 -38.28 -7.57
N GLU A 40 4.80 -37.18 -8.26
CA GLU A 40 3.94 -36.08 -7.77
C GLU A 40 2.52 -36.56 -7.42
N LEU A 41 1.99 -37.52 -8.19
CA LEU A 41 0.71 -38.18 -7.90
C LEU A 41 0.74 -39.08 -6.66
N LEU A 42 1.86 -39.75 -6.37
CA LEU A 42 2.04 -40.53 -5.14
C LEU A 42 2.18 -39.62 -3.92
N ASP A 43 3.00 -38.57 -4.02
CA ASP A 43 3.14 -37.58 -2.94
C ASP A 43 1.79 -36.91 -2.61
N LEU A 44 0.98 -36.61 -3.64
CA LEU A 44 -0.38 -36.09 -3.48
C LEU A 44 -1.33 -37.11 -2.83
N LYS A 45 -1.26 -38.39 -3.22
CA LYS A 45 -2.05 -39.46 -2.59
C LYS A 45 -1.72 -39.56 -1.10
N ASP A 46 -0.45 -39.63 -0.74
CA ASP A 46 0.01 -39.71 0.65
C ASP A 46 -0.39 -38.47 1.46
N ALA A 47 -0.34 -37.28 0.86
CA ALA A 47 -0.83 -36.05 1.49
C ALA A 47 -2.35 -36.08 1.77
N VAL A 48 -3.14 -36.60 0.82
CA VAL A 48 -4.61 -36.75 0.97
C VAL A 48 -4.96 -37.82 2.01
N GLU A 49 -4.28 -38.96 2.02
CA GLU A 49 -4.50 -40.01 3.04
C GLU A 49 -4.15 -39.51 4.44
N ASN A 50 -3.01 -38.81 4.59
CA ASN A 50 -2.64 -38.15 5.85
C ASN A 50 -3.68 -37.10 6.28
N LEU A 51 -4.21 -36.31 5.35
CA LEU A 51 -5.28 -35.33 5.64
C LEU A 51 -6.55 -36.04 6.12
N CYS A 52 -6.97 -37.12 5.48
CA CYS A 52 -8.13 -37.91 5.88
C CYS A 52 -7.97 -38.54 7.28
N VAL A 53 -6.80 -39.12 7.59
CA VAL A 53 -6.51 -39.68 8.93
C VAL A 53 -6.47 -38.58 10.01
N ASN A 54 -5.90 -37.42 9.69
CA ASN A 54 -5.85 -36.26 10.58
C ASN A 54 -7.26 -35.67 10.82
N MET A 55 -8.10 -35.62 9.79
CA MET A 55 -9.49 -35.17 9.88
C MET A 55 -10.33 -36.14 10.70
N HIS A 56 -10.22 -37.44 10.46
CA HIS A 56 -10.96 -38.47 11.21
C HIS A 56 -10.56 -38.49 12.69
N SER A 57 -9.27 -38.41 13.01
CA SER A 57 -8.81 -38.37 14.41
C SER A 57 -9.24 -37.09 15.14
N LYS A 58 -9.22 -35.92 14.49
CA LYS A 58 -9.76 -34.67 15.04
C LYS A 58 -11.28 -34.72 15.25
N PHE A 59 -12.03 -35.30 14.32
CA PHE A 59 -13.48 -35.48 14.45
C PHE A 59 -13.84 -36.40 15.62
N LEU A 60 -13.09 -37.49 15.79
CA LEU A 60 -13.27 -38.43 16.90
C LEU A 60 -12.90 -37.81 18.26
N ALA A 61 -11.85 -36.97 18.30
CA ALA A 61 -11.51 -36.18 19.49
C ALA A 61 -12.60 -35.13 19.83
N PHE A 62 -13.16 -34.46 18.81
CA PHE A 62 -14.28 -33.52 18.99
C PHE A 62 -15.53 -34.22 19.55
N LEU A 63 -15.90 -35.39 19.00
CA LEU A 63 -17.02 -36.18 19.52
C LEU A 63 -16.82 -36.53 20.99
N ARG A 64 -15.64 -37.03 21.36
CA ARG A 64 -15.31 -37.36 22.75
C ARG A 64 -15.41 -36.15 23.68
N ILE A 65 -14.84 -35.00 23.30
CA ILE A 65 -14.93 -33.76 24.09
C ILE A 65 -16.39 -33.30 24.20
N SER A 66 -17.22 -33.51 23.17
CA SER A 66 -18.64 -33.16 23.20
C SER A 66 -19.45 -34.07 24.15
N GLU A 67 -19.07 -35.34 24.27
CA GLU A 67 -19.67 -36.30 25.21
C GLU A 67 -19.25 -35.98 26.66
N GLU A 68 -17.96 -35.75 26.90
CA GLU A 68 -17.42 -35.31 28.21
C GLU A 68 -18.08 -33.98 28.65
N ALA A 69 -18.32 -33.04 27.73
CA ALA A 69 -19.04 -31.79 28.04
C ALA A 69 -20.54 -31.99 28.36
N VAL A 70 -21.18 -33.03 27.80
CA VAL A 70 -22.55 -33.41 28.15
C VAL A 70 -22.59 -34.08 29.53
N GLU A 71 -21.60 -34.90 29.89
CA GLU A 71 -21.48 -35.51 31.21
C GLU A 71 -21.29 -34.43 32.30
N VAL A 72 -20.32 -33.52 32.14
CA VAL A 72 -20.11 -32.36 33.05
C VAL A 72 -21.37 -31.51 33.20
N LYS A 73 -22.19 -31.37 32.15
CA LYS A 73 -23.48 -30.67 32.23
C LYS A 73 -24.49 -31.39 33.13
N HIS A 74 -24.49 -32.72 33.17
CA HIS A 74 -25.32 -33.49 34.10
C HIS A 74 -24.82 -33.33 35.54
N GLU A 75 -23.51 -33.43 35.78
CA GLU A 75 -22.91 -33.19 37.10
C GLU A 75 -23.25 -31.79 37.64
N LEU A 76 -23.19 -30.75 36.79
CA LEU A 76 -23.53 -29.38 37.17
C LEU A 76 -25.03 -29.24 37.54
N VAL A 77 -25.92 -29.98 36.87
CA VAL A 77 -27.33 -30.06 37.24
C VAL A 77 -27.53 -30.76 38.60
N GLU A 78 -26.74 -31.79 38.92
CA GLU A 78 -26.77 -32.44 40.24
C GLU A 78 -26.20 -31.54 41.34
N LEU A 79 -25.07 -30.87 41.10
CA LEU A 79 -24.50 -29.88 42.00
C LEU A 79 -25.50 -28.76 42.30
N ARG A 80 -26.24 -28.28 41.28
CA ARG A 80 -27.32 -27.31 41.47
C ARG A 80 -28.44 -27.84 42.37
N LYS A 81 -28.85 -29.12 42.23
CA LYS A 81 -29.83 -29.75 43.13
C LYS A 81 -29.31 -29.79 44.57
N HIS A 82 -28.04 -30.17 44.77
CA HIS A 82 -27.41 -30.20 46.10
C HIS A 82 -27.34 -28.81 46.75
N ILE A 83 -26.92 -27.77 46.00
CA ILE A 83 -26.90 -26.38 46.48
C ILE A 83 -28.32 -25.90 46.82
N SER A 84 -29.33 -26.21 46.01
CA SER A 84 -30.73 -25.88 46.32
C SER A 84 -31.23 -26.60 47.57
N ALA A 85 -30.88 -27.87 47.78
CA ALA A 85 -31.25 -28.61 48.98
C ALA A 85 -30.57 -28.05 50.25
N GLN A 86 -29.29 -27.67 50.16
CA GLN A 86 -28.58 -26.98 51.23
C GLN A 86 -29.19 -25.59 51.51
N GLY A 87 -29.62 -24.86 50.46
CA GLY A 87 -30.32 -23.58 50.60
C GLY A 87 -31.62 -23.71 51.39
N ILE A 88 -32.41 -24.77 51.14
CA ILE A 88 -33.63 -25.06 51.92
C ILE A 88 -33.28 -25.34 53.39
N LEU A 89 -32.27 -26.17 53.67
CA LEU A 89 -31.83 -26.45 55.05
C LEU A 89 -31.34 -25.19 55.80
N VAL A 90 -30.66 -24.27 55.11
CA VAL A 90 -30.26 -22.98 55.69
C VAL A 90 -31.47 -22.07 55.93
N GLN A 91 -32.45 -22.09 55.03
CA GLN A 91 -33.71 -21.34 55.19
C GLN A 91 -34.52 -21.86 56.40
N ASP A 92 -34.63 -23.18 56.56
CA ASP A 92 -35.32 -23.85 57.68
C ASP A 92 -34.60 -23.62 59.02
N LEU A 93 -33.26 -23.61 59.01
CA LEU A 93 -32.47 -23.23 60.19
C LEU A 93 -32.71 -21.77 60.56
N MET A 94 -32.74 -20.86 59.57
CA MET A 94 -32.98 -19.44 59.80
C MET A 94 -34.38 -19.18 60.36
N THR A 95 -35.42 -19.82 59.83
CA THR A 95 -36.79 -19.68 60.36
C THR A 95 -36.94 -20.31 61.75
N SER A 96 -36.27 -21.44 62.03
CA SER A 96 -36.25 -22.04 63.38
C SER A 96 -35.57 -21.12 64.41
N VAL A 97 -34.42 -20.53 64.07
CA VAL A 97 -33.71 -19.60 64.96
C VAL A 97 -34.49 -18.30 65.15
N CYS A 98 -35.18 -17.79 64.12
CA CYS A 98 -36.08 -16.65 64.28
C CYS A 98 -37.25 -16.98 65.22
N HIS A 99 -37.87 -18.16 65.12
CA HIS A 99 -38.95 -18.58 66.00
C HIS A 99 -38.50 -18.72 67.46
N GLU A 100 -37.37 -19.38 67.71
CA GLU A 100 -36.79 -19.49 69.06
C GLU A 100 -36.46 -18.10 69.65
N LEU A 101 -35.93 -17.17 68.84
CA LEU A 101 -35.65 -15.80 69.27
C LEU A 101 -36.93 -15.00 69.57
N GLU A 102 -38.01 -15.21 68.84
CA GLU A 102 -39.32 -14.60 69.11
C GLU A 102 -39.96 -15.15 70.39
N GLU A 103 -39.89 -16.46 70.64
CA GLU A 103 -40.32 -17.06 71.91
C GLU A 103 -39.49 -16.53 73.09
N TRP A 104 -38.17 -16.40 72.94
CA TRP A 104 -37.29 -15.87 73.98
C TRP A 104 -37.62 -14.40 74.32
N ASN A 105 -37.87 -13.58 73.30
CA ASN A 105 -38.31 -12.19 73.45
C ASN A 105 -39.71 -12.04 74.06
N GLN A 106 -40.59 -13.03 73.89
CA GLN A 106 -41.89 -13.07 74.57
C GLN A 106 -41.77 -13.51 76.03
N SER A 107 -40.82 -14.41 76.35
CA SER A 107 -40.59 -14.87 77.72
C SER A 107 -40.00 -13.81 78.66
N ASN A 108 -39.20 -12.87 78.13
CA ASN A 108 -38.59 -11.77 78.88
C ASN A 108 -39.53 -10.60 79.21
N LYS A 109 -40.83 -10.67 78.88
CA LYS A 109 -41.81 -9.60 79.18
C LYS A 109 -42.55 -9.75 80.52
N VAL A 110 -42.14 -10.68 81.39
CA VAL A 110 -42.67 -10.84 82.75
C VAL A 110 -41.51 -10.87 83.74
N VAL A 111 -41.65 -10.11 84.84
CA VAL A 111 -40.62 -9.80 85.88
C VAL A 111 -39.56 -8.81 85.38
N THR A 112 -39.65 -7.51 85.69
CA THR A 112 -39.30 -6.95 87.01
C THR A 112 -40.05 -5.63 87.35
N GLU A 113 -40.55 -5.53 88.58
CA GLU A 113 -40.78 -4.25 89.29
C GLU A 113 -39.83 -4.20 90.52
N ILE A 114 -39.75 -3.04 91.21
CA ILE A 114 -39.22 -2.86 92.60
C ILE A 114 -37.66 -2.93 92.68
N GLU A 115 -36.88 -1.96 93.21
CA GLU A 115 -37.19 -0.70 93.91
C GLU A 115 -35.95 0.25 94.04
N HIS A 116 -36.21 1.48 94.51
CA HIS A 116 -35.34 2.38 95.31
C HIS A 116 -34.16 3.21 94.73
N GLU A 117 -34.46 4.51 94.61
CA GLU A 117 -33.56 5.68 94.82
C GLU A 117 -33.04 5.74 96.28
N PRO A 118 -31.94 6.47 96.59
CA PRO A 118 -32.14 7.88 97.01
C PRO A 118 -31.05 8.89 96.57
N GLU A 119 -31.41 10.16 96.74
CA GLU A 119 -30.70 11.40 96.35
C GLU A 119 -29.31 11.64 96.98
N ILE A 120 -28.51 12.53 96.35
CA ILE A 120 -27.93 13.73 97.03
C ILE A 120 -27.44 14.79 96.01
N SER A 121 -27.94 16.02 96.20
CA SER A 121 -27.39 17.35 95.82
C SER A 121 -26.91 17.66 94.38
N LYS A 122 -27.78 18.41 93.68
CA LYS A 122 -27.42 19.46 92.71
C LYS A 122 -26.43 20.48 93.32
N LEU A 123 -25.64 21.16 92.48
CA LEU A 123 -25.48 22.63 92.51
C LEU A 123 -24.72 23.18 91.28
N LEU A 124 -25.42 24.00 90.47
CA LEU A 124 -24.95 24.76 89.28
C LEU A 124 -24.45 23.88 88.09
N GLU A 125 -24.82 24.09 86.83
CA GLU A 125 -25.31 25.30 86.12
C GLU A 125 -26.14 24.89 84.86
N PRO A 126 -27.44 25.28 84.71
CA PRO A 126 -28.32 24.65 83.71
C PRO A 126 -28.56 25.50 82.44
N LEU A 127 -27.51 25.77 81.65
CA LEU A 127 -27.64 26.52 80.38
C LEU A 127 -26.81 25.98 79.18
N SER A 128 -25.90 25.02 79.38
CA SER A 128 -25.08 24.43 78.30
C SER A 128 -25.69 23.19 77.65
N ASN A 129 -26.36 22.32 78.44
CA ASN A 129 -26.73 20.98 77.98
C ASN A 129 -27.72 20.96 76.81
N GLU A 130 -28.77 21.81 76.79
CA GLU A 130 -29.74 21.82 75.69
C GLU A 130 -29.12 22.06 74.30
N LEU A 131 -28.00 22.78 74.24
CA LEU A 131 -27.35 23.12 72.97
C LEU A 131 -26.30 22.07 72.55
N ASN A 132 -25.80 21.27 73.49
CA ASN A 132 -25.05 20.05 73.18
C ASN A 132 -25.99 18.89 72.83
N ASP A 133 -27.11 18.70 73.53
CA ASP A 133 -28.13 17.68 73.21
C ASP A 133 -28.66 17.84 71.78
N LYS A 134 -29.00 19.07 71.36
CA LYS A 134 -29.45 19.33 69.98
C LYS A 134 -28.38 19.02 68.92
N LYS A 135 -27.10 19.15 69.28
CA LYS A 135 -25.96 18.84 68.40
C LYS A 135 -25.66 17.35 68.33
N THR A 136 -25.76 16.62 69.45
CA THR A 136 -25.60 15.16 69.47
C THR A 136 -26.75 14.48 68.76
N MET A 137 -28.00 14.90 69.02
CA MET A 137 -29.18 14.42 68.28
C MET A 137 -29.05 14.62 66.77
N PHE A 138 -28.60 15.79 66.30
CA PHE A 138 -28.36 15.99 64.86
C PHE A 138 -27.33 15.00 64.28
N LEU A 139 -26.24 14.71 65.00
CA LEU A 139 -25.24 13.75 64.53
C LEU A 139 -25.78 12.31 64.52
N GLU A 140 -26.61 11.95 65.51
CA GLU A 140 -27.33 10.67 65.56
C GLU A 140 -28.36 10.55 64.42
N ASP A 141 -29.10 11.62 64.11
CA ASP A 141 -30.03 11.68 62.97
C ASP A 141 -29.30 11.46 61.63
N ILE A 142 -28.10 12.04 61.46
CA ILE A 142 -27.25 11.78 60.28
C ILE A 142 -26.80 10.31 60.24
N ASP A 143 -26.39 9.73 61.36
CA ASP A 143 -25.98 8.32 61.42
C ASP A 143 -27.14 7.37 61.06
N VAL A 144 -28.37 7.70 61.49
CA VAL A 144 -29.61 6.99 61.11
C VAL A 144 -29.89 7.13 59.60
N LEU A 145 -29.83 8.35 59.04
CA LEU A 145 -30.09 8.57 57.60
C LEU A 145 -29.05 7.85 56.72
N VAL A 146 -27.79 7.79 57.15
CA VAL A 146 -26.73 7.01 56.47
C VAL A 146 -26.99 5.51 56.57
N ALA A 147 -27.43 5.01 57.73
CA ALA A 147 -27.81 3.60 57.91
C ALA A 147 -29.05 3.19 57.09
N GLU A 148 -30.00 4.10 56.89
CA GLU A 148 -31.18 3.90 56.04
C GLU A 148 -30.91 4.11 54.53
N HIS A 149 -29.66 4.33 54.12
CA HIS A 149 -29.26 4.65 52.74
C HIS A 149 -29.91 5.92 52.15
N LYS A 150 -30.43 6.83 52.98
CA LYS A 150 -31.06 8.11 52.58
C LYS A 150 -30.00 9.18 52.33
N PHE A 151 -29.09 8.90 51.41
CA PHE A 151 -27.89 9.72 51.19
C PHE A 151 -28.20 11.17 50.77
N GLU A 152 -29.24 11.41 49.96
CA GLU A 152 -29.60 12.77 49.54
C GLU A 152 -30.15 13.61 50.72
N GLU A 153 -30.96 13.00 51.60
CA GLU A 153 -31.49 13.63 52.83
C GLU A 153 -30.35 13.92 53.83
N ALA A 154 -29.43 12.97 54.02
CA ALA A 154 -28.23 13.16 54.84
C ALA A 154 -27.32 14.27 54.31
N LEU A 155 -27.14 14.35 52.98
CA LEU A 155 -26.40 15.43 52.32
C LEU A 155 -27.06 16.78 52.56
N GLU A 156 -28.37 16.90 52.37
CA GLU A 156 -29.09 18.17 52.56
C GLU A 156 -29.10 18.63 54.02
N ALA A 157 -29.23 17.70 54.97
CA ALA A 157 -29.13 17.99 56.40
C ALA A 157 -27.72 18.50 56.79
N LEU A 158 -26.65 17.85 56.32
CA LEU A 158 -25.26 18.31 56.53
C LEU A 158 -25.00 19.68 55.89
N ASP A 159 -25.45 19.88 54.65
CA ASP A 159 -25.24 21.11 53.88
C ASP A 159 -26.09 22.28 54.42
N ALA A 160 -27.19 21.99 55.14
CA ALA A 160 -27.97 22.96 55.90
C ALA A 160 -27.29 23.33 57.22
N GLU A 161 -26.82 22.36 58.01
CA GLU A 161 -26.10 22.63 59.27
C GLU A 161 -24.79 23.40 59.01
N GLU A 162 -24.01 23.04 57.99
CA GLU A 162 -22.78 23.76 57.63
C GLU A 162 -23.02 25.23 57.22
N ARG A 163 -24.19 25.53 56.63
CA ARG A 163 -24.61 26.91 56.32
C ARG A 163 -25.19 27.66 57.51
N ASN A 164 -25.85 26.98 58.43
CA ASN A 164 -26.56 27.62 59.54
C ASN A 164 -25.69 27.76 60.80
N SER A 165 -24.74 26.86 61.03
CA SER A 165 -23.93 26.78 62.26
C SER A 165 -22.79 27.80 62.30
N ASP A 166 -22.87 28.77 63.22
CA ASP A 166 -21.78 29.73 63.44
C ASP A 166 -20.52 29.09 64.07
N VAL A 167 -20.70 27.94 64.73
CA VAL A 167 -19.60 27.10 65.25
C VAL A 167 -18.74 26.53 64.12
N LEU A 168 -19.34 26.10 63.02
CA LEU A 168 -18.61 25.55 61.88
C LEU A 168 -17.87 26.66 61.10
N LYS A 169 -18.46 27.85 60.98
CA LYS A 169 -17.92 29.02 60.26
C LYS A 169 -16.71 29.69 60.94
N CYS A 170 -16.59 29.65 62.26
CA CYS A 170 -15.50 30.32 62.97
C CYS A 170 -14.11 29.74 62.65
N THR A 171 -13.21 30.60 62.18
CA THR A 171 -11.83 30.28 61.77
C THR A 171 -10.75 30.80 62.74
N GLY A 172 -11.14 31.41 63.86
CA GLY A 172 -10.21 32.02 64.84
C GLY A 172 -9.95 31.13 66.06
N ASN A 173 -8.69 31.06 66.49
CA ASN A 173 -8.12 30.13 67.49
C ASN A 173 -8.64 30.21 68.96
N ASN A 174 -9.82 30.75 69.23
CA ASN A 174 -10.36 30.92 70.60
C ASN A 174 -11.62 30.07 70.83
N SER A 175 -11.55 28.76 70.56
CA SER A 175 -12.67 27.81 70.78
C SER A 175 -12.56 27.06 72.11
N SER A 176 -13.68 26.90 72.83
CA SER A 176 -13.83 25.88 73.89
C SER A 176 -13.60 24.46 73.33
N ASP A 177 -13.12 23.52 74.16
CA ASP A 177 -12.88 22.13 73.77
C ASP A 177 -14.13 21.46 73.17
N GLU A 178 -15.32 21.75 73.70
CA GLU A 178 -16.63 21.27 73.19
C GLU A 178 -16.93 21.75 71.74
N VAL A 179 -16.49 22.96 71.41
CA VAL A 179 -16.66 23.55 70.08
C VAL A 179 -15.74 22.86 69.06
N SER A 180 -14.56 22.43 69.50
CA SER A 180 -13.63 21.66 68.67
C SER A 180 -14.10 20.22 68.43
N THR A 181 -14.65 19.56 69.46
CA THR A 181 -15.11 18.16 69.39
C THR A 181 -16.35 17.98 68.53
N TYR A 182 -17.32 18.89 68.62
CA TYR A 182 -18.47 18.88 67.69
C TYR A 182 -18.01 19.06 66.23
N LYS A 183 -17.08 20.01 65.98
CA LYS A 183 -16.55 20.27 64.63
C LYS A 183 -15.77 19.06 64.08
N SER A 184 -15.03 18.31 64.90
CA SER A 184 -14.40 17.07 64.48
C SER A 184 -15.41 15.94 64.22
N ALA A 185 -16.42 15.78 65.08
CA ALA A 185 -17.45 14.74 64.90
C ALA A 185 -18.32 14.98 63.65
N PHE A 186 -18.63 16.25 63.33
CA PHE A 186 -19.29 16.64 62.09
C PHE A 186 -18.44 16.29 60.85
N LEU A 187 -17.14 16.60 60.88
CA LEU A 187 -16.21 16.24 59.80
C LEU A 187 -16.03 14.72 59.67
N GLU A 188 -16.11 13.98 60.76
CA GLU A 188 -16.10 12.50 60.77
C GLU A 188 -17.35 11.92 60.09
N ARG A 189 -18.55 12.41 60.41
CA ARG A 189 -19.80 12.02 59.69
C ARG A 189 -19.69 12.36 58.19
N LYS A 190 -19.17 13.54 57.86
CA LYS A 190 -18.95 13.99 56.47
C LYS A 190 -17.95 13.06 55.73
N ALA A 191 -16.92 12.58 56.41
CA ALA A 191 -15.95 11.61 55.88
C ALA A 191 -16.52 10.18 55.79
N MET A 192 -17.37 9.75 56.73
CA MET A 192 -18.08 8.47 56.68
C MET A 192 -19.05 8.43 55.49
N LEU A 193 -19.79 9.50 55.25
CA LEU A 193 -20.67 9.66 54.09
C LEU A 193 -19.87 9.68 52.77
N GLU A 194 -18.74 10.41 52.70
CA GLU A 194 -17.81 10.31 51.56
C GLU A 194 -17.36 8.86 51.33
N GLY A 195 -16.99 8.14 52.38
CA GLY A 195 -16.58 6.73 52.32
C GLY A 195 -17.68 5.82 51.77
N GLN A 196 -18.93 6.01 52.19
CA GLN A 196 -20.08 5.25 51.68
C GLN A 196 -20.35 5.55 50.19
N LEU A 197 -20.35 6.81 49.78
CA LEU A 197 -20.57 7.20 48.38
C LEU A 197 -19.44 6.70 47.46
N VAL A 198 -18.19 6.75 47.91
CA VAL A 198 -17.05 6.11 47.21
C VAL A 198 -17.28 4.59 47.14
N GLY A 199 -17.70 3.96 48.24
CA GLY A 199 -17.97 2.52 48.29
C GLY A 199 -19.03 2.07 47.29
N ILE A 200 -20.09 2.85 47.08
CA ILE A 200 -21.12 2.60 46.05
C ILE A 200 -20.51 2.74 44.64
N ALA A 201 -19.79 3.83 44.38
CA ALA A 201 -19.19 4.12 43.08
C ALA A 201 -18.09 3.12 42.66
N GLU A 202 -17.46 2.43 43.61
CA GLU A 202 -16.42 1.41 43.36
C GLU A 202 -16.97 -0.03 43.21
N GLN A 203 -18.28 -0.27 43.36
CA GLN A 203 -18.83 -1.62 43.22
C GLN A 203 -18.68 -2.15 41.79
N PRO A 204 -18.22 -3.41 41.57
CA PRO A 204 -17.96 -3.96 40.23
C PRO A 204 -19.16 -4.05 39.28
N SER A 205 -20.37 -3.92 39.83
CA SER A 205 -21.66 -4.06 39.16
C SER A 205 -22.61 -2.87 39.40
N VAL A 206 -22.09 -1.72 39.87
CA VAL A 206 -22.89 -0.50 40.11
C VAL A 206 -23.64 -0.10 38.83
N CYS A 207 -24.94 0.21 38.94
CA CYS A 207 -25.69 0.69 37.78
C CYS A 207 -25.45 2.21 37.56
N TYR A 208 -25.65 2.68 36.33
CA TYR A 208 -25.39 4.10 36.01
C TYR A 208 -26.19 5.10 36.88
N PRO A 209 -27.49 4.86 37.22
CA PRO A 209 -28.22 5.69 38.18
C PRO A 209 -27.57 5.78 39.57
N GLU A 210 -27.15 4.65 40.16
CA GLU A 210 -26.49 4.60 41.48
C GLU A 210 -25.15 5.34 41.45
N LEU A 211 -24.35 5.13 40.40
CA LEU A 211 -23.11 5.87 40.18
C LEU A 211 -23.39 7.37 40.10
N LYS A 212 -24.38 7.79 39.30
CA LYS A 212 -24.72 9.21 39.12
C LYS A 212 -25.15 9.87 40.44
N MET A 213 -25.92 9.17 41.27
CA MET A 213 -26.26 9.61 42.62
C MET A 213 -25.01 9.76 43.50
N ALA A 214 -24.14 8.75 43.55
CA ALA A 214 -22.91 8.78 44.33
C ALA A 214 -21.97 9.93 43.90
N LEU A 215 -21.84 10.16 42.60
CA LEU A 215 -21.05 11.26 42.04
C LEU A 215 -21.62 12.64 42.36
N HIS A 216 -22.95 12.81 42.28
CA HIS A 216 -23.62 14.06 42.66
C HIS A 216 -23.43 14.36 44.16
N GLY A 217 -23.56 13.34 45.02
CA GLY A 217 -23.29 13.47 46.45
C GLY A 217 -21.85 13.86 46.75
N LEU A 218 -20.87 13.23 46.09
CA LEU A 218 -19.46 13.61 46.20
C LEU A 218 -19.19 15.03 45.68
N MET A 219 -19.94 15.52 44.69
CA MET A 219 -19.87 16.93 44.26
C MET A 219 -20.43 17.88 45.32
N LYS A 220 -21.60 17.58 45.93
CA LYS A 220 -22.15 18.36 47.05
C LYS A 220 -21.15 18.44 48.22
N LEU A 221 -20.44 17.35 48.53
CA LEU A 221 -19.38 17.30 49.55
C LEU A 221 -18.09 18.06 49.19
N GLY A 222 -18.01 18.70 48.02
CA GLY A 222 -16.80 19.40 47.53
C GLY A 222 -15.70 18.46 47.01
N LYS A 223 -15.96 17.16 46.86
CA LYS A 223 -15.01 16.12 46.43
C LYS A 223 -15.04 15.87 44.91
N GLY A 224 -15.34 16.92 44.13
CA GLY A 224 -15.45 16.88 42.66
C GLY A 224 -14.29 16.16 41.93
N PRO A 225 -13.01 16.39 42.26
CA PRO A 225 -11.90 15.66 41.63
C PRO A 225 -11.90 14.15 41.88
N ARG A 226 -12.42 13.70 43.03
CA ARG A 226 -12.54 12.28 43.36
C ARG A 226 -13.75 11.65 42.70
N ALA A 227 -14.88 12.37 42.64
CA ALA A 227 -16.03 12.00 41.83
C ALA A 227 -15.64 11.83 40.35
N HIS A 228 -14.96 12.81 39.74
CA HIS A 228 -14.52 12.71 38.35
C HIS A 228 -13.57 11.52 38.11
N GLN A 229 -12.68 11.22 39.05
CA GLN A 229 -11.82 10.03 38.96
C GLN A 229 -12.62 8.71 39.03
N LEU A 230 -13.69 8.65 39.82
CA LEU A 230 -14.58 7.49 39.89
C LEU A 230 -15.40 7.31 38.60
N LEU A 231 -15.87 8.39 37.98
CA LEU A 231 -16.54 8.34 36.67
C LEU A 231 -15.62 7.71 35.60
N LEU A 232 -14.36 8.17 35.52
CA LEU A 232 -13.38 7.61 34.58
C LEU A 232 -13.05 6.14 34.90
N LYS A 233 -12.87 5.79 36.19
CA LYS A 233 -12.61 4.40 36.62
C LYS A 233 -13.77 3.46 36.25
N PHE A 234 -15.02 3.91 36.41
CA PHE A 234 -16.20 3.16 36.00
C PHE A 234 -16.18 2.89 34.49
N TYR A 235 -16.08 3.93 33.66
CA TYR A 235 -16.08 3.77 32.21
C TYR A 235 -14.89 2.98 31.67
N GLY A 236 -13.68 3.19 32.21
CA GLY A 236 -12.50 2.40 31.86
C GLY A 236 -12.68 0.92 32.18
N SER A 237 -13.18 0.57 33.38
CA SER A 237 -13.43 -0.83 33.75
C SER A 237 -14.52 -1.50 32.88
N HIS A 238 -15.55 -0.75 32.49
CA HIS A 238 -16.62 -1.24 31.61
C HIS A 238 -16.16 -1.34 30.15
N LEU A 239 -15.29 -0.44 29.69
CA LEU A 239 -14.63 -0.54 28.38
C LEU A 239 -13.72 -1.77 28.34
N GLN A 240 -12.89 -1.99 29.37
CA GLN A 240 -12.03 -3.17 29.47
C GLN A 240 -12.83 -4.48 29.40
N LYS A 241 -13.89 -4.62 30.20
CA LYS A 241 -14.80 -5.80 30.14
C LYS A 241 -15.39 -6.02 28.74
N ARG A 242 -15.75 -4.95 28.03
CA ARG A 242 -16.23 -5.03 26.64
C ARG A 242 -15.13 -5.45 25.68
N ILE A 243 -13.92 -4.95 25.83
CA ILE A 243 -12.76 -5.34 25.02
C ILE A 243 -12.42 -6.82 25.24
N GLU A 244 -12.36 -7.27 26.50
CA GLU A 244 -12.11 -8.66 26.88
C GLU A 244 -13.12 -9.63 26.25
N ALA A 245 -14.40 -9.25 26.18
CA ALA A 245 -15.44 -10.02 25.50
C ALA A 245 -15.27 -10.10 23.96
N LEU A 246 -14.55 -9.17 23.33
CA LEU A 246 -14.25 -9.18 21.89
C LEU A 246 -12.97 -9.95 21.54
N LEU A 247 -12.03 -10.10 22.49
CA LEU A 247 -10.72 -10.72 22.22
C LEU A 247 -10.82 -12.10 21.55
N PRO A 248 -11.75 -13.02 21.92
CA PRO A 248 -11.88 -14.30 21.23
C PRO A 248 -12.26 -14.18 19.75
N SER A 249 -12.93 -13.10 19.34
CA SER A 249 -13.33 -12.87 17.95
C SER A 249 -12.19 -12.32 17.07
N SER A 250 -11.09 -11.84 17.66
CA SER A 250 -9.99 -11.22 16.89
C SER A 250 -9.27 -12.21 15.97
N SER A 251 -9.23 -13.50 16.33
CA SER A 251 -8.58 -14.55 15.54
C SER A 251 -9.43 -15.08 14.38
N LEU A 252 -10.77 -14.94 14.43
CA LEU A 252 -11.65 -15.39 13.35
C LEU A 252 -11.78 -14.35 12.23
N CYS A 253 -11.82 -13.07 12.57
CA CYS A 253 -12.03 -11.98 11.60
C CYS A 253 -11.06 -10.80 11.86
N PRO A 254 -9.75 -10.96 11.60
CA PRO A 254 -8.76 -9.94 11.97
C PRO A 254 -8.89 -8.63 11.18
N GLU A 255 -9.54 -8.63 10.02
CA GLU A 255 -9.80 -7.42 9.22
C GLU A 255 -10.94 -6.55 9.77
N THR A 256 -11.95 -7.15 10.42
CA THR A 256 -13.09 -6.42 11.00
C THR A 256 -12.88 -6.06 12.47
N PHE A 257 -11.89 -6.68 13.12
CA PHE A 257 -11.52 -6.40 14.50
C PHE A 257 -11.16 -4.91 14.77
N PRO A 258 -10.31 -4.23 13.97
CA PRO A 258 -9.97 -2.81 14.21
C PRO A 258 -11.18 -1.88 14.11
N SER A 259 -12.10 -2.16 13.18
CA SER A 259 -13.36 -1.41 13.01
C SER A 259 -14.27 -1.57 14.24
N THR A 260 -14.46 -2.80 14.70
CA THR A 260 -15.32 -3.14 15.85
C THR A 260 -14.76 -2.56 17.15
N LEU A 261 -13.45 -2.72 17.37
CA LEU A 261 -12.76 -2.18 18.54
C LEU A 261 -12.79 -0.64 18.54
N SER A 262 -12.54 0.00 17.38
CA SER A 262 -12.64 1.46 17.24
C SER A 262 -14.05 1.96 17.59
N LYS A 263 -15.11 1.31 17.06
CA LYS A 263 -16.49 1.67 17.39
C LYS A 263 -16.76 1.62 18.90
N ILE A 264 -16.20 0.64 19.61
CA ILE A 264 -16.42 0.47 21.05
C ILE A 264 -15.61 1.47 21.88
N VAL A 265 -14.32 1.65 21.61
CA VAL A 265 -13.47 2.63 22.30
C VAL A 265 -14.00 4.06 22.11
N PHE A 266 -14.20 4.48 20.86
CA PHE A 266 -14.60 5.86 20.56
C PHE A 266 -16.04 6.18 20.99
N SER A 267 -16.96 5.19 20.99
CA SER A 267 -18.31 5.41 21.53
C SER A 267 -18.33 5.55 23.06
N VAL A 268 -17.46 4.83 23.78
CA VAL A 268 -17.32 5.03 25.23
C VAL A 268 -16.67 6.39 25.54
N ILE A 269 -15.60 6.78 24.83
CA ILE A 269 -15.00 8.13 24.98
C ILE A 269 -16.04 9.24 24.76
N SER A 270 -16.85 9.13 23.70
CA SER A 270 -17.96 10.04 23.39
C SER A 270 -19.02 10.09 24.50
N LEU A 271 -19.40 8.93 25.05
CA LEU A 271 -20.36 8.84 26.15
C LEU A 271 -19.82 9.45 27.44
N THR A 272 -18.60 9.09 27.84
CA THR A 272 -17.93 9.61 29.04
C THR A 272 -17.75 11.13 28.96
N THR A 273 -17.42 11.66 27.78
CA THR A 273 -17.36 13.12 27.54
C THR A 273 -18.70 13.78 27.83
N LYS A 274 -19.79 13.28 27.24
CA LYS A 274 -21.13 13.85 27.39
C LYS A 274 -21.62 13.79 28.84
N GLU A 275 -21.53 12.63 29.48
CA GLU A 275 -21.98 12.47 30.87
C GLU A 275 -21.11 13.28 31.84
N SER A 276 -19.80 13.42 31.58
CA SER A 276 -18.95 14.29 32.40
C SER A 276 -19.30 15.77 32.22
N ALA A 277 -19.61 16.23 31.01
CA ALA A 277 -20.09 17.60 30.80
C ALA A 277 -21.45 17.86 31.49
N LEU A 278 -22.35 16.86 31.49
CA LEU A 278 -23.64 16.94 32.18
C LEU A 278 -23.53 16.94 33.72
N ILE A 279 -22.55 16.23 34.29
CA ILE A 279 -22.37 16.14 35.75
C ILE A 279 -21.50 17.28 36.28
N PHE A 280 -20.38 17.58 35.62
CA PHE A 280 -19.34 18.47 36.14
C PHE A 280 -19.27 19.85 35.46
N GLY A 281 -20.02 20.06 34.35
CA GLY A 281 -19.99 21.29 33.55
C GLY A 281 -18.68 21.51 32.80
N ASP A 282 -18.57 22.68 32.15
CA ASP A 282 -17.39 23.08 31.36
C ASP A 282 -16.20 23.54 32.21
N ASN A 283 -15.83 22.75 33.22
CA ASN A 283 -14.66 23.03 34.06
C ASN A 283 -13.37 22.49 33.40
N PRO A 284 -12.40 23.35 33.04
CA PRO A 284 -11.21 22.94 32.28
C PRO A 284 -10.34 21.92 33.01
N VAL A 285 -10.39 21.84 34.36
CA VAL A 285 -9.65 20.83 35.13
C VAL A 285 -10.18 19.43 34.84
N TYR A 286 -11.49 19.28 34.69
CA TYR A 286 -12.14 18.02 34.35
C TYR A 286 -11.99 17.72 32.87
N THR A 287 -12.27 18.69 31.99
CA THR A 287 -12.09 18.54 30.53
C THR A 287 -10.69 18.07 30.16
N ASN A 288 -9.63 18.66 30.74
CA ASN A 288 -8.25 18.24 30.50
C ASN A 288 -7.98 16.79 30.96
N ARG A 289 -8.65 16.33 32.02
CA ARG A 289 -8.50 14.97 32.54
C ARG A 289 -9.29 13.94 31.72
N ILE A 290 -10.40 14.32 31.11
CA ILE A 290 -11.10 13.52 30.07
C ILE A 290 -10.19 13.39 28.85
N VAL A 291 -9.56 14.48 28.40
CA VAL A 291 -8.59 14.45 27.28
C VAL A 291 -7.48 13.45 27.57
N GLN A 292 -6.74 13.59 28.68
CA GLN A 292 -5.66 12.66 29.05
C GLN A 292 -6.12 11.19 29.14
N TRP A 293 -7.30 10.93 29.69
CA TRP A 293 -7.84 9.57 29.74
C TRP A 293 -8.16 9.04 28.33
N ALA A 294 -8.79 9.84 27.48
CA ALA A 294 -9.07 9.47 26.10
C ALA A 294 -7.79 9.28 25.25
N GLU A 295 -6.71 10.02 25.53
CA GLU A 295 -5.38 9.76 24.95
C GLU A 295 -4.88 8.35 25.31
N TRP A 296 -4.94 7.97 26.59
CA TRP A 296 -4.55 6.63 27.05
C TRP A 296 -5.41 5.50 26.46
N GLU A 297 -6.73 5.70 26.34
CA GLU A 297 -7.61 4.70 25.72
C GLU A 297 -7.35 4.56 24.21
N ILE A 298 -6.98 5.65 23.51
CA ILE A 298 -6.60 5.62 22.08
C ILE A 298 -5.21 4.95 21.89
N GLU A 299 -4.25 5.20 22.78
CA GLU A 299 -2.96 4.50 22.79
C GLU A 299 -3.14 3.00 23.06
N TYR A 300 -4.00 2.63 24.02
CA TYR A 300 -4.32 1.23 24.30
C TYR A 300 -5.03 0.55 23.13
N PHE A 301 -6.01 1.24 22.52
CA PHE A 301 -6.68 0.80 21.29
C PHE A 301 -5.68 0.44 20.18
N LEU A 302 -4.75 1.34 19.85
CA LEU A 302 -3.79 1.09 18.77
C LEU A 302 -2.78 -0.01 19.10
N ARG A 303 -2.32 -0.06 20.36
CA ARG A 303 -1.48 -1.17 20.84
C ARG A 303 -2.20 -2.51 20.68
N LEU A 304 -3.48 -2.60 21.05
CA LEU A 304 -4.26 -3.83 20.91
C LEU A 304 -4.55 -4.18 19.44
N VAL A 305 -4.80 -3.19 18.58
CA VAL A 305 -4.90 -3.43 17.12
C VAL A 305 -3.60 -4.02 16.59
N LYS A 306 -2.43 -3.47 16.97
CA LYS A 306 -1.12 -3.99 16.53
C LYS A 306 -0.85 -5.39 17.07
N GLU A 307 -1.13 -5.66 18.35
CA GLU A 307 -0.95 -6.98 18.98
C GLU A 307 -1.85 -8.08 18.40
N ARG A 308 -2.96 -7.72 17.74
CA ARG A 308 -3.97 -8.65 17.20
C ARG A 308 -4.16 -8.56 15.69
N ALA A 309 -3.31 -7.79 14.99
CA ALA A 309 -3.31 -7.71 13.54
C ALA A 309 -2.88 -9.04 12.90
N PRO A 310 -3.20 -9.28 11.61
CA PRO A 310 -2.52 -10.30 10.82
C PRO A 310 -1.00 -10.07 10.80
N SER A 311 -0.22 -11.10 10.46
CA SER A 311 1.21 -10.95 10.22
C SER A 311 1.48 -9.81 9.23
N SER A 312 2.35 -8.86 9.57
CA SER A 312 2.60 -7.65 8.78
C SER A 312 3.06 -7.90 7.34
N GLU A 313 3.47 -9.13 7.00
CA GLU A 313 3.81 -9.53 5.63
C GLU A 313 2.59 -9.85 4.75
N THR A 314 1.37 -9.97 5.31
CA THR A 314 0.16 -10.29 4.53
C THR A 314 -0.57 -9.04 4.02
N VAL A 315 -1.23 -9.21 2.86
CA VAL A 315 -2.15 -8.22 2.25
C VAL A 315 -3.26 -7.80 3.23
N SER A 316 -3.81 -8.78 3.96
CA SER A 316 -4.83 -8.56 4.98
C SER A 316 -4.35 -7.66 6.14
N ALA A 317 -3.05 -7.61 6.45
CA ALA A 317 -2.52 -6.66 7.42
C ALA A 317 -2.63 -5.21 6.91
N LEU A 318 -2.31 -4.97 5.64
CA LEU A 318 -2.49 -3.66 5.00
C LEU A 318 -3.98 -3.28 4.97
N ARG A 319 -4.87 -4.24 4.68
CA ARG A 319 -6.32 -4.03 4.72
C ARG A 319 -6.83 -3.67 6.13
N ALA A 320 -6.40 -4.41 7.14
CA ALA A 320 -6.77 -4.17 8.54
C ALA A 320 -6.25 -2.79 9.03
N ALA A 321 -5.02 -2.43 8.69
CA ALA A 321 -4.46 -1.11 9.00
C ALA A 321 -5.21 0.03 8.28
N SER A 322 -5.52 -0.15 7.01
CA SER A 322 -6.32 0.75 6.19
C SER A 322 -7.72 1.00 6.77
N ILE A 323 -8.46 -0.08 7.11
CA ILE A 323 -9.76 0.00 7.78
C ILE A 323 -9.64 0.70 9.15
N CYS A 324 -8.57 0.42 9.91
CA CYS A 324 -8.30 1.08 11.18
C CYS A 324 -8.20 2.60 11.01
N ILE A 325 -7.41 3.08 10.04
CA ILE A 325 -7.28 4.52 9.72
C ILE A 325 -8.65 5.12 9.37
N GLN A 326 -9.37 4.51 8.43
CA GLN A 326 -10.66 5.01 7.94
C GLN A 326 -11.69 5.18 9.07
N VAL A 327 -11.85 4.15 9.90
CA VAL A 327 -12.88 4.10 10.94
C VAL A 327 -12.48 4.98 12.14
N SER A 328 -11.22 4.92 12.60
CA SER A 328 -10.78 5.71 13.75
C SER A 328 -10.74 7.21 13.46
N LEU A 329 -10.34 7.65 12.26
CA LEU A 329 -10.40 9.06 11.87
C LEU A 329 -11.84 9.56 11.69
N LYS A 330 -12.78 8.74 11.17
CA LYS A 330 -14.22 9.08 11.14
C LYS A 330 -14.81 9.18 12.56
N HIS A 331 -14.34 8.39 13.51
CA HIS A 331 -14.72 8.57 14.91
C HIS A 331 -14.08 9.81 15.56
N CYS A 332 -12.84 10.18 15.21
CA CYS A 332 -12.23 11.43 15.67
C CYS A 332 -13.00 12.67 15.22
N SER A 333 -13.50 12.74 13.98
CA SER A 333 -14.31 13.90 13.55
C SER A 333 -15.62 14.03 14.33
N ILE A 334 -16.22 12.90 14.74
CA ILE A 334 -17.39 12.89 15.66
C ILE A 334 -17.00 13.39 17.05
N LEU A 335 -15.83 13.02 17.59
CA LEU A 335 -15.33 13.56 18.87
C LEU A 335 -14.99 15.06 18.79
N GLU A 336 -14.54 15.57 17.64
CA GLU A 336 -14.26 16.99 17.45
C GLU A 336 -15.52 17.86 17.61
N THR A 337 -16.70 17.35 17.23
CA THR A 337 -17.99 18.04 17.48
C THR A 337 -18.33 18.20 18.97
N GLN A 338 -17.67 17.43 19.84
CA GLN A 338 -17.82 17.46 21.30
C GLN A 338 -16.62 18.14 21.99
N GLY A 339 -15.75 18.79 21.22
CA GLY A 339 -14.58 19.52 21.73
C GLY A 339 -13.29 18.70 21.86
N LEU A 340 -13.30 17.37 21.69
CA LEU A 340 -12.09 16.54 21.79
C LEU A 340 -11.37 16.40 20.45
N LYS A 341 -10.24 17.10 20.31
CA LYS A 341 -9.42 17.17 19.08
C LYS A 341 -8.35 16.08 19.02
N MET A 342 -8.79 14.82 18.90
CA MET A 342 -7.90 13.65 18.91
C MET A 342 -7.27 13.31 17.55
N TYR A 343 -7.73 13.93 16.46
CA TYR A 343 -7.35 13.59 15.08
C TYR A 343 -5.83 13.64 14.83
N LYS A 344 -5.13 14.66 15.35
CA LYS A 344 -3.67 14.80 15.18
C LYS A 344 -2.87 13.75 15.94
N LEU A 345 -3.27 13.45 17.18
CA LEU A 345 -2.62 12.43 18.01
C LEU A 345 -2.75 11.05 17.35
N LEU A 346 -3.97 10.71 16.92
CA LEU A 346 -4.27 9.46 16.25
C LEU A 346 -3.41 9.27 14.98
N LEU A 347 -3.24 10.30 14.15
CA LEU A 347 -2.34 10.23 12.98
C LEU A 347 -0.88 9.97 13.35
N VAL A 348 -0.37 10.58 14.43
CA VAL A 348 1.01 10.36 14.90
C VAL A 348 1.21 8.92 15.37
N LEU A 349 0.27 8.39 16.15
CA LEU A 349 0.33 7.02 16.67
C LEU A 349 0.14 5.97 15.55
N LEU A 350 -0.79 6.20 14.61
CA LEU A 350 -1.01 5.33 13.46
C LEU A 350 0.22 5.24 12.55
N ARG A 351 0.98 6.33 12.38
CA ARG A 351 2.09 6.39 11.42
C ARG A 351 3.11 5.27 11.60
N THR A 352 3.53 5.01 12.84
CA THR A 352 4.52 3.95 13.14
C THR A 352 4.01 2.56 12.75
N TYR A 353 2.75 2.26 13.05
CA TYR A 353 2.11 1.00 12.70
C TYR A 353 1.92 0.85 11.18
N VAL A 354 1.51 1.92 10.49
CA VAL A 354 1.26 1.90 9.05
C VAL A 354 2.56 1.75 8.25
N GLU A 355 3.63 2.46 8.59
CA GLU A 355 4.93 2.31 7.93
C GLU A 355 5.51 0.89 8.10
N GLU A 356 5.34 0.27 9.27
CA GLU A 356 5.79 -1.11 9.55
C GLU A 356 5.04 -2.16 8.73
N VAL A 357 3.73 -1.99 8.56
CA VAL A 357 2.89 -2.85 7.71
C VAL A 357 3.20 -2.63 6.23
N LEU A 358 3.34 -1.37 5.79
CA LEU A 358 3.71 -1.02 4.41
C LEU A 358 5.09 -1.57 4.05
N GLU A 359 6.09 -1.42 4.92
CA GLU A 359 7.45 -1.91 4.70
C GLU A 359 7.51 -3.45 4.61
N SER A 360 6.68 -4.14 5.40
CA SER A 360 6.63 -5.61 5.42
C SER A 360 5.86 -6.17 4.22
N ASN A 361 4.75 -5.52 3.81
CA ASN A 361 4.07 -5.82 2.55
C ASN A 361 4.94 -5.52 1.33
N PHE A 362 5.70 -4.41 1.35
CA PHE A 362 6.65 -4.08 0.29
C PHE A 362 7.78 -5.12 0.18
N ARG A 363 8.30 -5.64 1.31
CA ARG A 363 9.26 -6.75 1.33
C ARG A 363 8.67 -8.07 0.79
N ARG A 364 7.38 -8.35 0.97
CA ARG A 364 6.68 -9.45 0.26
C ARG A 364 6.62 -9.14 -1.23
N ALA A 365 6.04 -8.01 -1.63
CA ALA A 365 5.88 -7.59 -3.02
C ALA A 365 7.19 -7.65 -3.81
N ARG A 366 8.30 -7.16 -3.23
CA ARG A 366 9.63 -7.20 -3.84
C ARG A 366 10.17 -8.62 -4.03
N ARG A 367 9.90 -9.56 -3.12
CA ARG A 367 10.22 -10.98 -3.33
C ARG A 367 9.44 -11.51 -4.52
N VAL A 368 8.12 -11.39 -4.50
CA VAL A 368 7.26 -11.94 -5.58
C VAL A 368 7.55 -11.32 -6.95
N VAL A 369 7.88 -10.01 -7.06
CA VAL A 369 8.30 -9.39 -8.33
C VAL A 369 9.62 -9.95 -8.88
N LEU A 370 10.53 -10.40 -8.01
CA LEU A 370 11.90 -10.81 -8.38
C LEU A 370 12.09 -12.33 -8.47
N ASP A 371 11.36 -13.10 -7.66
CA ASP A 371 11.47 -14.56 -7.55
C ASP A 371 10.71 -15.26 -8.70
N MET A 372 11.38 -15.32 -9.86
CA MET A 372 10.85 -15.94 -11.10
C MET A 372 10.75 -17.48 -11.05
N ALA A 373 11.16 -18.13 -9.95
CA ALA A 373 11.34 -19.58 -9.88
C ALA A 373 10.17 -20.37 -9.24
N GLU A 374 9.25 -19.72 -8.51
CA GLU A 374 8.26 -20.44 -7.68
C GLU A 374 6.77 -20.19 -8.03
N SER A 375 6.40 -19.17 -8.82
CA SER A 375 4.98 -18.88 -9.08
C SER A 375 4.40 -19.64 -10.28
N ALA A 376 4.08 -20.92 -10.11
CA ALA A 376 3.25 -21.68 -11.07
C ALA A 376 1.73 -21.43 -10.91
N GLU A 377 1.32 -20.66 -9.90
CA GLU A 377 -0.06 -20.19 -9.75
C GLU A 377 -0.26 -18.89 -10.55
N GLY A 378 -1.14 -18.93 -11.55
CA GLY A 378 -1.46 -17.77 -12.37
C GLY A 378 -2.22 -16.71 -11.57
N PHE A 379 -1.68 -15.49 -11.52
CA PHE A 379 -2.36 -14.34 -10.91
C PHE A 379 -3.70 -14.08 -11.62
N PRO A 380 -4.81 -13.83 -10.88
CA PRO A 380 -6.09 -13.49 -11.50
C PRO A 380 -5.94 -12.23 -12.36
N LEU A 381 -6.27 -12.36 -13.65
CA LEU A 381 -5.92 -11.37 -14.67
C LEU A 381 -6.91 -10.20 -14.68
N SER A 382 -6.40 -8.99 -14.44
CA SER A 382 -7.12 -7.74 -14.70
C SER A 382 -7.25 -7.53 -16.22
N PRO A 383 -8.47 -7.55 -16.82
CA PRO A 383 -8.63 -7.54 -18.28
C PRO A 383 -8.04 -6.30 -18.97
N GLN A 384 -8.00 -5.17 -18.24
CA GLN A 384 -7.38 -3.92 -18.69
C GLN A 384 -5.88 -4.08 -18.97
N PHE A 385 -5.13 -4.78 -18.12
CA PHE A 385 -3.69 -4.96 -18.29
C PHE A 385 -3.38 -5.99 -19.36
N ALA A 386 -4.14 -7.09 -19.40
CA ALA A 386 -4.04 -8.08 -20.45
C ALA A 386 -4.21 -7.42 -21.82
N SER A 387 -5.24 -6.58 -22.00
CA SER A 387 -5.47 -5.84 -23.26
C SER A 387 -4.31 -4.89 -23.60
N SER A 388 -3.84 -4.07 -22.66
CA SER A 388 -2.77 -3.09 -22.92
C SER A 388 -1.40 -3.71 -23.20
N LEU A 389 -1.03 -4.81 -22.53
CA LEU A 389 0.23 -5.50 -22.77
C LEU A 389 0.13 -6.51 -23.94
N SER A 390 -1.07 -6.98 -24.29
CA SER A 390 -1.28 -7.80 -25.49
C SER A 390 -0.97 -7.09 -26.80
N ALA A 391 -0.97 -5.75 -26.83
CA ALA A 391 -0.51 -4.98 -27.99
C ALA A 391 0.95 -5.27 -28.39
N ILE A 392 1.78 -5.79 -27.47
CA ILE A 392 3.18 -6.18 -27.71
C ILE A 392 3.31 -7.71 -27.99
N THR A 393 2.26 -8.50 -27.76
CA THR A 393 2.35 -9.99 -27.79
C THR A 393 2.47 -10.63 -29.18
N THR A 394 2.29 -9.91 -30.28
CA THR A 394 2.32 -10.49 -31.63
C THR A 394 3.71 -10.99 -32.06
N SER A 395 4.78 -10.64 -31.34
CA SER A 395 6.17 -10.97 -31.72
C SER A 395 7.13 -11.30 -30.56
N SER A 396 6.69 -11.28 -29.29
CA SER A 396 7.58 -11.40 -28.12
C SER A 396 7.31 -12.64 -27.24
N ASN A 397 8.37 -13.17 -26.62
CA ASN A 397 8.30 -14.29 -25.67
C ASN A 397 7.29 -14.05 -24.53
N SER A 398 6.41 -15.03 -24.26
CA SER A 398 5.30 -14.91 -23.28
C SER A 398 5.75 -14.50 -21.88
N MET A 399 6.94 -14.95 -21.48
CA MET A 399 7.54 -14.69 -20.17
C MET A 399 7.86 -13.21 -19.92
N LEU A 400 8.08 -12.40 -20.96
CA LEU A 400 8.30 -10.96 -20.82
C LEU A 400 7.02 -10.23 -20.37
N VAL A 401 5.91 -10.51 -21.05
CA VAL A 401 4.60 -9.96 -20.73
C VAL A 401 4.16 -10.42 -19.34
N GLU A 402 4.46 -11.67 -18.98
CA GLU A 402 4.25 -12.22 -17.64
C GLU A 402 4.97 -11.40 -16.55
N THR A 403 6.20 -10.92 -16.78
CA THR A 403 6.91 -10.08 -15.77
C THR A 403 6.22 -8.73 -15.54
N GLY A 404 5.75 -8.08 -16.62
CA GLY A 404 5.04 -6.79 -16.53
C GLY A 404 3.65 -6.94 -15.90
N MET A 405 2.94 -8.01 -16.25
CA MET A 405 1.68 -8.40 -15.60
C MET A 405 1.88 -8.67 -14.11
N ARG A 406 2.89 -9.48 -13.73
CA ARG A 406 3.20 -9.80 -12.32
C ARG A 406 3.47 -8.53 -11.50
N PHE A 407 4.28 -7.60 -12.03
CA PHE A 407 4.51 -6.29 -11.39
C PHE A 407 3.18 -5.54 -11.16
N MET A 408 2.35 -5.43 -12.19
CA MET A 408 1.09 -4.67 -12.10
C MET A 408 0.04 -5.33 -11.20
N CYS A 409 -0.10 -6.65 -11.21
CA CYS A 409 -0.99 -7.39 -10.30
C CYS A 409 -0.62 -7.16 -8.83
N ILE A 410 0.68 -7.15 -8.50
CA ILE A 410 1.17 -6.89 -7.13
C ILE A 410 0.93 -5.44 -6.71
N VAL A 411 1.00 -4.49 -7.65
CA VAL A 411 0.62 -3.09 -7.37
C VAL A 411 -0.89 -2.96 -7.15
N GLU A 412 -1.74 -3.54 -8.01
CA GLU A 412 -3.20 -3.55 -7.80
C GLU A 412 -3.56 -4.17 -6.45
N GLU A 413 -2.99 -5.34 -6.10
CA GLU A 413 -3.21 -6.02 -4.82
C GLU A 413 -2.92 -5.10 -3.61
N ILE A 414 -1.88 -4.27 -3.68
CA ILE A 414 -1.56 -3.27 -2.65
C ILE A 414 -2.57 -2.12 -2.65
N LEU A 415 -2.91 -1.58 -3.83
CA LEU A 415 -3.79 -0.41 -3.99
C LEU A 415 -5.23 -0.70 -3.55
N GLU A 416 -5.76 -1.89 -3.86
CA GLU A 416 -7.10 -2.33 -3.48
C GLU A 416 -7.32 -2.39 -1.96
N GLN A 417 -6.25 -2.60 -1.18
CA GLN A 417 -6.39 -2.61 0.28
C GLN A 417 -6.63 -1.23 0.88
N LEU A 418 -6.27 -0.17 0.15
CA LEU A 418 -6.30 1.19 0.63
C LEU A 418 -7.74 1.73 0.68
N THR A 419 -8.01 2.51 1.71
CA THR A 419 -9.27 3.23 1.94
C THR A 419 -9.03 4.72 1.70
N PRO A 420 -10.08 5.52 1.39
CA PRO A 420 -9.90 6.94 1.05
C PRO A 420 -9.09 7.74 2.07
N LEU A 421 -9.32 7.56 3.38
CA LEU A 421 -8.55 8.24 4.41
C LEU A 421 -7.11 7.69 4.56
N ALA A 422 -6.89 6.40 4.29
CA ALA A 422 -5.53 5.85 4.25
C ALA A 422 -4.73 6.46 3.08
N SER A 423 -5.32 6.52 1.88
CA SER A 423 -4.71 7.13 0.70
C SER A 423 -4.47 8.64 0.88
N LEU A 424 -5.38 9.36 1.54
CA LEU A 424 -5.23 10.79 1.82
C LEU A 424 -4.06 11.11 2.77
N HIS A 425 -3.81 10.26 3.78
CA HIS A 425 -2.82 10.54 4.83
C HIS A 425 -1.48 9.83 4.65
N PHE A 426 -1.48 8.68 3.95
CA PHE A 426 -0.29 7.84 3.77
C PHE A 426 0.04 7.59 2.29
N GLY A 427 -0.68 8.24 1.37
CA GLY A 427 -0.47 8.13 -0.08
C GLY A 427 0.97 8.37 -0.51
N GLY A 428 1.63 9.43 -0.01
CA GLY A 428 3.05 9.70 -0.30
C GLY A 428 3.99 8.55 0.10
N SER A 429 3.71 7.88 1.23
CA SER A 429 4.48 6.70 1.66
C SER A 429 4.25 5.49 0.76
N VAL A 430 3.00 5.26 0.34
CA VAL A 430 2.64 4.21 -0.64
C VAL A 430 3.31 4.46 -1.98
N LEU A 431 3.18 5.68 -2.52
CA LEU A 431 3.81 6.10 -3.79
C LEU A 431 5.33 5.93 -3.75
N SER A 432 5.97 6.28 -2.63
CA SER A 432 7.41 6.08 -2.42
C SER A 432 7.81 4.60 -2.45
N ARG A 433 7.02 3.69 -1.85
CA ARG A 433 7.29 2.25 -1.93
C ARG A 433 7.03 1.69 -3.33
N ILE A 434 5.97 2.12 -4.02
CA ILE A 434 5.71 1.74 -5.42
C ILE A 434 6.87 2.18 -6.34
N SER A 435 7.40 3.40 -6.15
CA SER A 435 8.61 3.87 -6.84
C SER A 435 9.82 2.98 -6.61
N GLN A 436 10.05 2.55 -5.36
CA GLN A 436 11.15 1.63 -5.02
C GLN A 436 10.92 0.23 -5.63
N LEU A 437 9.67 -0.21 -5.80
CA LEU A 437 9.35 -1.46 -6.51
C LEU A 437 9.71 -1.33 -7.99
N PHE A 438 9.33 -0.20 -8.59
CA PHE A 438 9.57 0.08 -10.01
C PHE A 438 11.06 0.21 -10.32
N ASP A 439 11.86 0.91 -9.49
CA ASP A 439 13.31 0.97 -9.63
C ASP A 439 13.96 -0.43 -9.55
N LYS A 440 13.51 -1.29 -8.62
CA LYS A 440 13.99 -2.68 -8.51
C LYS A 440 13.55 -3.57 -9.67
N TYR A 441 12.37 -3.33 -10.23
CA TYR A 441 11.92 -3.97 -11.47
C TYR A 441 12.77 -3.52 -12.67
N MET A 442 13.06 -2.23 -12.80
CA MET A 442 13.95 -1.69 -13.84
C MET A 442 15.38 -2.25 -13.73
N ASP A 443 15.93 -2.43 -12.51
CA ASP A 443 17.22 -3.10 -12.31
C ASP A 443 17.23 -4.54 -12.87
N THR A 444 16.15 -5.29 -12.68
CA THR A 444 16.02 -6.65 -13.22
C THR A 444 15.87 -6.64 -14.74
N LEU A 445 15.14 -5.69 -15.32
CA LEU A 445 15.06 -5.52 -16.77
C LEU A 445 16.41 -5.13 -17.38
N ILE A 446 17.20 -4.29 -16.71
CA ILE A 446 18.58 -3.95 -17.11
C ILE A 446 19.47 -5.21 -17.12
N LYS A 447 19.37 -6.07 -16.08
CA LYS A 447 20.09 -7.36 -16.03
C LYS A 447 19.66 -8.35 -17.13
N ALA A 448 18.45 -8.22 -17.67
CA ALA A 448 17.95 -9.08 -18.75
C ALA A 448 18.39 -8.60 -20.15
N LEU A 449 18.86 -7.36 -20.30
CA LEU A 449 19.48 -6.86 -21.53
C LEU A 449 20.92 -7.41 -21.66
N PRO A 450 21.44 -7.61 -22.89
CA PRO A 450 22.78 -8.13 -23.08
C PRO A 450 23.83 -7.12 -22.59
N GLY A 451 24.90 -7.61 -21.93
CA GLY A 451 26.01 -6.79 -21.44
C GLY A 451 27.32 -6.99 -22.23
N PRO A 452 28.28 -6.05 -22.17
CA PRO A 452 29.47 -6.06 -23.02
C PRO A 452 30.63 -6.94 -22.50
N SER A 453 30.42 -7.77 -21.48
CA SER A 453 31.49 -8.60 -20.86
C SER A 453 31.02 -9.96 -20.34
N ASP A 454 29.96 -10.52 -20.92
CA ASP A 454 29.36 -11.79 -20.48
C ASP A 454 30.21 -13.05 -20.79
N ASP A 455 31.25 -12.92 -21.63
CA ASP A 455 32.11 -14.01 -22.09
C ASP A 455 33.35 -14.26 -21.20
N ASP A 456 33.75 -13.31 -20.36
CA ASP A 456 34.97 -13.37 -19.52
C ASP A 456 34.71 -13.70 -18.03
N ILE A 457 33.44 -13.78 -17.60
CA ILE A 457 33.09 -14.03 -16.18
C ILE A 457 32.89 -15.52 -15.92
N LEU A 458 33.66 -16.08 -14.98
CA LEU A 458 33.58 -17.47 -14.54
C LEU A 458 32.14 -17.90 -14.24
N PRO A 459 31.67 -19.07 -14.73
CA PRO A 459 30.27 -19.49 -14.61
C PRO A 459 29.80 -19.73 -13.16
N GLU A 460 30.72 -19.83 -12.20
CA GLU A 460 30.43 -20.07 -10.77
C GLU A 460 29.90 -18.84 -10.03
N LEU A 461 29.86 -17.65 -10.66
CA LEU A 461 29.41 -16.39 -10.06
C LEU A 461 28.23 -15.73 -10.79
N LYS A 462 27.59 -16.43 -11.74
CA LYS A 462 26.34 -15.96 -12.35
C LYS A 462 25.19 -16.08 -11.34
N ASP A 463 24.71 -14.93 -10.85
CA ASP A 463 23.30 -14.77 -10.45
C ASP A 463 22.47 -15.46 -11.54
N ALA A 464 21.55 -16.36 -11.18
CA ALA A 464 20.71 -17.05 -12.14
C ALA A 464 19.72 -16.06 -12.77
N VAL A 465 20.14 -15.38 -13.84
CA VAL A 465 19.27 -14.45 -14.56
C VAL A 465 18.18 -15.27 -15.26
N PRO A 466 16.89 -15.10 -14.92
CA PRO A 466 15.83 -15.99 -15.37
C PRO A 466 15.42 -15.77 -16.84
N PHE A 467 15.83 -14.63 -17.43
CA PHE A 467 15.58 -14.31 -18.84
C PHE A 467 16.70 -13.43 -19.40
N ARG A 468 17.05 -13.63 -20.68
CA ARG A 468 18.00 -12.80 -21.43
C ARG A 468 17.37 -12.43 -22.77
N ALA A 469 17.24 -11.14 -23.07
CA ALA A 469 16.72 -10.64 -24.33
C ALA A 469 17.85 -10.59 -25.37
N GLU A 470 17.93 -11.58 -26.24
CA GLU A 470 19.05 -11.66 -27.20
C GLU A 470 18.74 -10.97 -28.53
N THR A 471 17.46 -10.85 -28.88
CA THR A 471 16.99 -10.23 -30.12
C THR A 471 16.60 -8.76 -29.93
N ASP A 472 16.70 -7.96 -30.99
CA ASP A 472 16.22 -6.56 -30.98
C ASP A 472 14.73 -6.47 -30.63
N SER A 473 13.90 -7.43 -31.07
CA SER A 473 12.47 -7.46 -30.76
C SER A 473 12.19 -7.72 -29.27
N GLU A 474 12.95 -8.62 -28.61
CA GLU A 474 12.82 -8.84 -27.17
C GLU A 474 13.29 -7.64 -26.34
N GLN A 475 14.39 -7.01 -26.74
CA GLN A 475 14.91 -5.81 -26.05
C GLN A 475 13.95 -4.62 -26.21
N LEU A 476 13.36 -4.45 -27.40
CA LEU A 476 12.31 -3.46 -27.65
C LEU A 476 11.02 -3.79 -26.89
N ALA A 477 10.63 -5.06 -26.78
CA ALA A 477 9.47 -5.48 -25.99
C ALA A 477 9.64 -5.17 -24.49
N ILE A 478 10.84 -5.38 -23.92
CA ILE A 478 11.19 -4.95 -22.55
C ILE A 478 10.95 -3.45 -22.38
N LEU A 479 11.48 -2.62 -23.28
CA LEU A 479 11.31 -1.16 -23.25
C LEU A 479 9.84 -0.76 -23.41
N GLY A 480 9.09 -1.43 -24.30
CA GLY A 480 7.67 -1.20 -24.53
C GLY A 480 6.81 -1.49 -23.30
N ILE A 481 7.00 -2.65 -22.66
CA ILE A 481 6.28 -3.05 -21.45
C ILE A 481 6.58 -2.07 -20.31
N ALA A 482 7.86 -1.77 -20.08
CA ALA A 482 8.30 -0.80 -19.08
C ALA A 482 7.68 0.59 -19.29
N TYR A 483 7.58 1.02 -20.54
CA TYR A 483 6.98 2.30 -20.93
C TYR A 483 5.44 2.31 -20.77
N ILE A 484 4.74 1.25 -21.16
CA ILE A 484 3.29 1.14 -20.96
C ILE A 484 2.93 1.14 -19.46
N ILE A 485 3.75 0.48 -18.62
CA ILE A 485 3.61 0.57 -17.16
C ILE A 485 3.78 2.02 -16.69
N LEU A 486 4.81 2.73 -17.17
CA LEU A 486 5.13 4.11 -16.79
C LEU A 486 4.07 5.16 -17.22
N ASP A 487 3.68 5.15 -18.49
CA ASP A 487 2.89 6.23 -19.13
C ASP A 487 1.38 5.99 -18.98
N GLU A 488 0.95 4.73 -18.87
CA GLU A 488 -0.47 4.34 -18.89
C GLU A 488 -0.89 3.57 -17.62
N LEU A 489 -0.38 2.35 -17.39
CA LEU A 489 -0.99 1.44 -16.41
C LEU A 489 -0.84 1.92 -14.96
N LEU A 490 0.38 2.27 -14.55
CA LEU A 490 0.66 2.67 -13.17
C LEU A 490 0.02 4.03 -12.82
N PRO A 491 0.05 5.07 -13.69
CA PRO A 491 -0.74 6.28 -13.49
C PRO A 491 -2.26 6.02 -13.43
N ASN A 492 -2.81 5.14 -14.27
CA ASN A 492 -4.24 4.86 -14.31
C ASN A 492 -4.72 4.10 -13.06
N ALA A 493 -3.95 3.11 -12.59
CA ALA A 493 -4.25 2.38 -11.35
C ALA A 493 -4.23 3.29 -10.11
N ILE A 494 -3.28 4.22 -10.03
CA ILE A 494 -3.27 5.21 -8.95
C ILE A 494 -4.41 6.24 -9.12
N LEU A 495 -4.70 6.69 -10.33
CA LEU A 495 -5.83 7.60 -10.55
C LEU A 495 -7.17 6.94 -10.23
N SER A 496 -7.39 5.66 -10.50
CA SER A 496 -8.66 4.99 -10.14
C SER A 496 -8.83 4.89 -8.62
N THR A 497 -7.81 4.41 -7.89
CA THR A 497 -7.82 4.34 -6.41
C THR A 497 -7.88 5.74 -5.75
N TRP A 498 -7.45 6.81 -6.44
CA TRP A 498 -7.59 8.18 -5.96
C TRP A 498 -8.89 8.88 -6.41
N MET A 499 -9.55 8.46 -7.49
CA MET A 499 -10.79 9.07 -8.00
C MET A 499 -12.07 8.42 -7.46
N GLN A 500 -12.02 7.12 -7.08
CA GLN A 500 -13.08 6.45 -6.31
C GLN A 500 -13.41 7.15 -4.97
N GLN A 501 -12.58 8.12 -4.57
CA GLN A 501 -12.73 8.96 -3.38
C GLN A 501 -13.78 10.08 -3.54
N SER A 502 -14.31 10.33 -4.75
CA SER A 502 -15.23 11.45 -5.02
C SER A 502 -16.72 11.09 -5.08
N GLU A 503 -17.09 9.83 -5.37
CA GLU A 503 -18.49 9.43 -5.60
C GLU A 503 -19.23 8.90 -4.35
N SER A 504 -18.54 8.72 -3.21
CA SER A 504 -19.19 8.25 -1.97
C SER A 504 -19.90 9.38 -1.21
N ASN A 505 -21.15 9.63 -1.60
CA ASN A 505 -22.12 10.58 -1.04
C ASN A 505 -21.97 10.95 0.47
N GLU A 506 -21.61 12.21 0.77
CA GLU A 506 -22.03 12.93 1.99
C GLU A 506 -21.97 14.47 1.74
N PRO A 507 -23.08 15.15 1.38
CA PRO A 507 -23.07 16.56 0.99
C PRO A 507 -23.13 17.49 2.20
N ASN A 508 -22.04 17.58 3.01
CA ASN A 508 -21.78 18.70 3.93
C ASN A 508 -20.41 18.63 4.66
N SER A 509 -19.31 19.10 4.04
CA SER A 509 -18.14 19.63 4.78
C SER A 509 -17.25 20.57 3.97
N GLY A 510 -17.84 21.63 3.39
CA GLY A 510 -17.18 22.56 2.44
C GLY A 510 -16.08 23.48 3.00
N ILE A 511 -15.05 22.94 3.67
CA ILE A 511 -13.93 23.72 4.27
C ILE A 511 -12.53 23.19 3.88
N LYS A 512 -12.36 21.99 3.28
CA LYS A 512 -11.00 21.43 3.02
C LYS A 512 -10.67 20.88 1.62
N GLU A 513 -11.61 20.82 0.68
CA GLU A 513 -11.37 20.19 -0.64
C GLU A 513 -10.28 20.89 -1.48
N ASN A 514 -10.21 22.22 -1.45
CA ASN A 514 -9.30 22.98 -2.33
C ASN A 514 -7.83 23.05 -1.86
N VAL A 515 -7.51 22.75 -0.60
CA VAL A 515 -6.13 22.85 -0.07
C VAL A 515 -5.42 21.50 -0.07
N LEU A 516 -6.16 20.41 0.18
CA LEU A 516 -5.60 19.05 0.19
C LEU A 516 -5.22 18.55 -1.22
N ASN A 517 -5.96 18.99 -2.25
CA ASN A 517 -5.76 18.53 -3.63
C ASN A 517 -4.53 19.17 -4.32
N ALA A 518 -3.96 20.24 -3.75
CA ALA A 518 -2.76 20.88 -4.28
C ALA A 518 -1.48 20.09 -3.94
N ASN A 519 -1.35 19.63 -2.71
CA ASN A 519 -0.17 18.89 -2.24
C ASN A 519 -0.09 17.50 -2.91
N SER A 520 -1.21 16.77 -2.99
CA SER A 520 -1.27 15.50 -3.73
C SER A 520 -0.90 15.66 -5.20
N SER A 521 -1.29 16.77 -5.85
CA SER A 521 -0.89 17.08 -7.23
C SER A 521 0.62 17.33 -7.38
N VAL A 522 1.28 17.92 -6.39
CA VAL A 522 2.75 18.10 -6.39
C VAL A 522 3.45 16.76 -6.16
N GLU A 523 3.04 15.99 -5.14
CA GLU A 523 3.58 14.67 -4.85
C GLU A 523 3.47 13.72 -6.05
N LEU A 524 2.31 13.67 -6.73
CA LEU A 524 2.11 12.86 -7.94
C LEU A 524 3.00 13.30 -9.12
N LYS A 525 3.31 14.60 -9.25
CA LYS A 525 4.23 15.11 -10.29
C LYS A 525 5.68 14.75 -9.99
N GLU A 526 6.10 14.83 -8.73
CA GLU A 526 7.45 14.45 -8.31
C GLU A 526 7.65 12.93 -8.40
N TRP A 527 6.65 12.16 -7.98
CA TRP A 527 6.59 10.71 -8.16
C TRP A 527 6.69 10.30 -9.63
N ARG A 528 5.91 10.93 -10.54
CA ARG A 528 6.01 10.66 -11.99
C ARG A 528 7.40 10.97 -12.56
N LYS A 529 8.06 12.05 -12.11
CA LYS A 529 9.45 12.36 -12.51
C LYS A 529 10.43 11.27 -12.03
N HIS A 530 10.23 10.73 -10.84
CA HIS A 530 11.08 9.66 -10.32
C HIS A 530 10.90 8.36 -11.13
N LEU A 531 9.67 7.99 -11.48
CA LEU A 531 9.44 6.84 -12.38
C LEU A 531 10.06 7.06 -13.76
N GLN A 532 9.92 8.26 -14.35
CA GLN A 532 10.55 8.61 -15.62
C GLN A 532 12.07 8.42 -15.54
N HIS A 533 12.72 8.84 -14.44
CA HIS A 533 14.15 8.64 -14.23
C HIS A 533 14.55 7.15 -14.16
N CYS A 534 13.74 6.30 -13.53
CA CYS A 534 13.97 4.86 -13.48
C CYS A 534 13.87 4.21 -14.87
N PHE A 535 12.92 4.65 -15.70
CA PHE A 535 12.82 4.22 -17.10
C PHE A 535 13.94 4.78 -17.98
N ASP A 536 14.32 6.05 -17.79
CA ASP A 536 15.43 6.69 -18.52
C ASP A 536 16.74 5.92 -18.30
N LYS A 537 16.96 5.35 -17.11
CA LYS A 537 18.10 4.45 -16.79
C LYS A 537 18.10 3.18 -17.66
N LEU A 538 16.94 2.53 -17.81
CA LEU A 538 16.78 1.34 -18.67
C LEU A 538 16.99 1.69 -20.16
N ARG A 539 16.35 2.76 -20.64
CA ARG A 539 16.51 3.25 -22.02
C ARG A 539 17.97 3.61 -22.31
N ASP A 540 18.62 4.37 -21.44
CA ASP A 540 20.01 4.80 -21.64
C ASP A 540 20.98 3.62 -21.57
N HIS A 541 20.70 2.58 -20.78
CA HIS A 541 21.46 1.32 -20.80
C HIS A 541 21.35 0.63 -22.16
N PHE A 542 20.12 0.43 -22.68
CA PHE A 542 19.90 -0.11 -24.02
C PHE A 542 20.60 0.72 -25.10
N CYS A 543 20.45 2.05 -25.09
CA CYS A 543 21.07 2.91 -26.10
C CYS A 543 22.59 2.83 -26.08
N ARG A 544 23.21 2.78 -24.90
CA ARG A 544 24.67 2.60 -24.77
C ARG A 544 25.10 1.24 -25.31
N GLN A 545 24.42 0.16 -24.94
CA GLN A 545 24.78 -1.17 -25.42
C GLN A 545 24.63 -1.31 -26.94
N TYR A 546 23.54 -0.79 -27.50
CA TYR A 546 23.30 -0.80 -28.95
C TYR A 546 24.39 -0.02 -29.70
N VAL A 547 24.80 1.14 -29.18
CA VAL A 547 25.87 1.96 -29.75
C VAL A 547 27.25 1.30 -29.60
N LEU A 548 27.55 0.65 -28.47
CA LEU A 548 28.79 -0.13 -28.30
C LEU A 548 28.85 -1.31 -29.29
N ASN A 549 27.76 -2.07 -29.45
CA ASN A 549 27.65 -3.16 -30.42
C ASN A 549 27.76 -2.70 -31.90
N PHE A 550 27.49 -1.42 -32.16
CA PHE A 550 27.69 -0.79 -33.47
C PHE A 550 29.15 -0.36 -33.68
N ILE A 551 29.76 0.32 -32.69
CA ILE A 551 31.14 0.84 -32.75
C ILE A 551 32.17 -0.28 -32.76
N TYR A 552 32.01 -1.31 -31.92
CA TYR A 552 32.96 -2.39 -31.75
C TYR A 552 32.47 -3.67 -32.44
N SER A 553 33.39 -4.48 -32.96
CA SER A 553 33.10 -5.85 -33.41
C SER A 553 32.95 -6.77 -32.19
N ARG A 554 32.41 -7.98 -32.41
CA ARG A 554 32.40 -9.04 -31.37
C ARG A 554 33.80 -9.51 -30.98
N GLU A 555 34.80 -9.21 -31.79
CA GLU A 555 36.21 -9.54 -31.57
C GLU A 555 36.98 -8.37 -30.90
N GLY A 556 36.32 -7.25 -30.62
CA GLY A 556 36.90 -6.05 -29.98
C GLY A 556 37.42 -4.98 -30.94
N ASP A 557 37.39 -5.22 -32.25
CA ASP A 557 37.91 -4.27 -33.25
C ASP A 557 37.01 -3.03 -33.42
N THR A 558 37.63 -1.85 -33.56
CA THR A 558 36.92 -0.58 -33.78
C THR A 558 36.44 -0.44 -35.23
N ARG A 559 35.13 -0.53 -35.45
CA ARG A 559 34.48 -0.29 -36.75
C ARG A 559 34.39 1.20 -37.09
N LEU A 560 34.13 2.03 -36.08
CA LEU A 560 34.17 3.49 -36.20
C LEU A 560 35.50 3.99 -35.63
N ASN A 561 36.49 4.13 -36.51
CA ASN A 561 37.82 4.65 -36.16
C ASN A 561 38.13 5.95 -36.91
N ALA A 562 39.06 6.74 -36.39
CA ALA A 562 39.44 8.01 -37.01
C ALA A 562 40.28 7.86 -38.31
N HIS A 563 40.82 6.67 -38.58
CA HIS A 563 41.65 6.42 -39.76
C HIS A 563 40.86 6.58 -41.08
N ILE A 564 39.52 6.49 -41.05
CA ILE A 564 38.65 6.78 -42.20
C ILE A 564 38.77 8.22 -42.73
N TYR A 565 39.29 9.15 -41.91
CA TYR A 565 39.54 10.55 -42.25
C TYR A 565 41.01 10.86 -42.58
N LEU A 566 41.91 9.88 -42.51
CA LEU A 566 43.35 10.05 -42.75
C LEU A 566 43.82 9.70 -44.17
N ASN A 567 43.01 8.97 -44.95
CA ASN A 567 43.55 8.19 -46.06
C ASN A 567 43.86 8.99 -47.35
N ASP A 568 45.05 8.77 -47.87
CA ASP A 568 45.75 9.42 -49.01
C ASP A 568 45.59 8.63 -50.33
N ASN A 569 44.47 7.92 -50.48
CA ASN A 569 44.29 6.97 -51.60
C ASN A 569 42.81 6.61 -51.87
N ARG A 570 41.95 7.64 -51.97
CA ARG A 570 40.68 7.50 -52.70
C ARG A 570 40.95 7.88 -54.15
N ASP A 571 40.48 7.09 -55.11
CA ASP A 571 40.46 7.53 -56.52
C ASP A 571 39.55 8.78 -56.61
N ASP A 572 40.15 9.95 -56.82
CA ASP A 572 39.49 11.28 -56.73
C ASP A 572 38.20 11.38 -57.56
N LEU A 573 38.12 10.59 -58.63
CA LEU A 573 37.00 10.45 -59.57
C LEU A 573 35.62 10.27 -58.90
N TYR A 574 35.54 9.70 -57.69
CA TYR A 574 34.25 9.45 -57.03
C TYR A 574 33.72 10.64 -56.22
N TRP A 575 34.60 11.51 -55.67
CA TRP A 575 34.19 12.62 -54.82
C TRP A 575 33.61 13.78 -55.64
N ASP A 576 34.16 14.01 -56.83
CA ASP A 576 33.76 15.10 -57.74
C ASP A 576 32.36 14.94 -58.35
N SER A 577 31.80 13.73 -58.36
CA SER A 577 30.49 13.46 -58.95
C SER A 577 29.39 13.36 -57.90
N HIS A 578 29.57 12.50 -56.87
CA HIS A 578 28.51 12.16 -55.91
C HIS A 578 29.10 11.84 -54.51
N PRO A 579 29.28 12.85 -53.63
CA PRO A 579 29.75 12.61 -52.27
C PRO A 579 28.73 11.79 -51.47
N LEU A 580 29.24 10.93 -50.59
CA LEU A 580 28.46 10.12 -49.66
C LEU A 580 29.09 10.22 -48.25
N PRO A 581 28.29 10.06 -47.18
CA PRO A 581 28.81 9.90 -45.83
C PRO A 581 29.69 8.65 -45.75
N SER A 582 30.59 8.57 -44.78
CA SER A 582 31.52 7.45 -44.66
C SER A 582 30.80 6.14 -44.32
N LEU A 583 31.43 5.00 -44.63
CA LEU A 583 30.81 3.68 -44.49
C LEU A 583 30.23 3.39 -43.08
N PRO A 584 30.86 3.78 -41.95
CA PRO A 584 30.25 3.65 -40.63
C PRO A 584 28.92 4.42 -40.51
N PHE A 585 28.82 5.63 -41.07
CA PHE A 585 27.59 6.43 -41.01
C PHE A 585 26.51 5.92 -41.96
N GLN A 586 26.88 5.37 -43.12
CA GLN A 586 25.94 4.61 -43.96
C GLN A 586 25.38 3.38 -43.21
N ALA A 587 26.24 2.63 -42.52
CA ALA A 587 25.83 1.49 -41.70
C ALA A 587 24.97 1.91 -40.49
N LEU A 588 25.26 3.07 -39.87
CA LEU A 588 24.41 3.65 -38.82
C LEU A 588 22.99 3.91 -39.34
N PHE A 589 22.86 4.50 -40.53
CA PHE A 589 21.55 4.75 -41.14
C PHE A 589 20.78 3.44 -41.39
N ALA A 590 21.45 2.43 -41.97
CA ALA A 590 20.84 1.11 -42.20
C ALA A 590 20.39 0.43 -40.90
N ASN A 591 21.22 0.45 -39.84
CA ASN A 591 20.88 -0.12 -38.54
C ASN A 591 19.72 0.63 -37.86
N LEU A 592 19.70 1.97 -37.92
CA LEU A 592 18.60 2.77 -37.40
C LEU A 592 17.29 2.51 -38.17
N GLN A 593 17.34 2.26 -39.47
CA GLN A 593 16.18 1.85 -40.27
C GLN A 593 15.70 0.45 -39.88
N GLN A 594 16.60 -0.53 -39.79
CA GLN A 594 16.26 -1.88 -39.34
C GLN A 594 15.59 -1.87 -37.96
N LEU A 595 16.18 -1.15 -37.00
CA LEU A 595 15.61 -1.03 -35.66
C LEU A 595 14.28 -0.26 -35.67
N ALA A 596 14.11 0.76 -36.51
CA ALA A 596 12.84 1.46 -36.67
C ALA A 596 11.73 0.55 -37.22
N THR A 597 12.04 -0.36 -38.15
CA THR A 597 11.09 -1.38 -38.64
C THR A 597 10.68 -2.33 -37.51
N VAL A 598 11.65 -2.92 -36.79
CA VAL A 598 11.35 -3.82 -35.66
C VAL A 598 10.58 -3.10 -34.55
N ALA A 599 10.92 -1.83 -34.26
CA ALA A 599 10.18 -1.01 -33.31
C ALA A 599 8.76 -0.68 -33.78
N GLY A 600 8.54 -0.51 -35.09
CA GLY A 600 7.21 -0.39 -35.69
C GLY A 600 6.34 -1.61 -35.42
N ASP A 601 6.89 -2.81 -35.61
CA ASP A 601 6.19 -4.09 -35.45
C ASP A 601 5.96 -4.49 -33.98
N VAL A 602 6.91 -4.20 -33.09
CA VAL A 602 6.85 -4.57 -31.66
C VAL A 602 6.11 -3.52 -30.82
N LEU A 603 6.22 -2.23 -31.17
CA LEU A 603 5.68 -1.11 -30.40
C LEU A 603 4.51 -0.45 -31.16
N LEU A 604 3.61 -1.27 -31.71
CA LEU A 604 2.46 -0.85 -32.51
C LEU A 604 1.61 0.20 -31.78
N GLY A 605 1.38 1.34 -32.45
CA GLY A 605 0.62 2.47 -31.90
C GLY A 605 1.33 3.25 -30.79
N LYS A 606 2.62 3.00 -30.53
CA LYS A 606 3.43 3.67 -29.49
C LYS A 606 4.53 4.56 -30.09
N ASP A 607 4.21 5.32 -31.14
CA ASP A 607 5.13 6.22 -31.87
C ASP A 607 5.99 7.13 -30.96
N LYS A 608 5.46 7.53 -29.79
CA LYS A 608 6.14 8.37 -28.80
C LYS A 608 7.41 7.70 -28.28
N ILE A 609 7.37 6.43 -27.86
CA ILE A 609 8.57 5.72 -27.40
C ILE A 609 9.52 5.46 -28.56
N GLN A 610 9.01 5.05 -29.74
CA GLN A 610 9.84 4.79 -30.92
C GLN A 610 10.71 6.02 -31.29
N LYS A 611 10.09 7.20 -31.39
CA LYS A 611 10.79 8.46 -31.72
C LYS A 611 11.75 8.90 -30.62
N ILE A 612 11.37 8.75 -29.34
CA ILE A 612 12.25 9.06 -28.20
C ILE A 612 13.49 8.14 -28.22
N LEU A 613 13.31 6.85 -28.52
CA LEU A 613 14.37 5.86 -28.55
C LEU A 613 15.36 6.13 -29.69
N LEU A 614 14.88 6.33 -30.92
CA LEU A 614 15.71 6.62 -32.09
C LEU A 614 16.46 7.96 -31.96
N ALA A 615 15.81 8.98 -31.39
CA ALA A 615 16.48 10.23 -31.03
C ALA A 615 17.61 10.01 -30.01
N ARG A 616 17.35 9.24 -28.94
CA ARG A 616 18.34 8.95 -27.89
C ARG A 616 19.50 8.09 -28.39
N LEU A 617 19.26 7.15 -29.31
CA LEU A 617 20.31 6.37 -29.98
C LEU A 617 21.22 7.28 -30.81
N THR A 618 20.64 8.13 -31.67
CA THR A 618 21.38 9.09 -32.48
C THR A 618 22.20 10.06 -31.62
N GLU A 619 21.61 10.52 -30.51
CA GLU A 619 22.28 11.33 -29.48
C GLU A 619 23.43 10.59 -28.82
N THR A 620 23.28 9.30 -28.51
CA THR A 620 24.31 8.47 -27.88
C THR A 620 25.51 8.25 -28.80
N VAL A 621 25.30 8.10 -30.12
CA VAL A 621 26.40 8.03 -31.10
C VAL A 621 27.22 9.32 -31.14
N VAL A 622 26.57 10.49 -31.23
CA VAL A 622 27.31 11.76 -31.28
C VAL A 622 27.95 12.13 -29.94
N MET A 623 27.33 11.78 -28.80
CA MET A 623 27.97 11.92 -27.48
C MET A 623 29.24 11.08 -27.40
N TRP A 624 29.19 9.80 -27.80
CA TRP A 624 30.39 8.95 -27.83
C TRP A 624 31.49 9.56 -28.72
N LEU A 625 31.15 9.97 -29.94
CA LEU A 625 32.14 10.53 -30.86
C LEU A 625 32.72 11.87 -30.38
N SER A 626 31.96 12.68 -29.64
CA SER A 626 32.45 13.91 -29.00
C SER A 626 33.55 13.63 -27.97
N ASP A 627 33.34 12.59 -27.16
CA ASP A 627 34.06 12.36 -25.92
C ASP A 627 35.15 11.28 -26.04
N GLU A 628 35.15 10.50 -27.13
CA GLU A 628 36.10 9.38 -27.35
C GLU A 628 37.53 9.87 -27.62
N GLN A 629 38.40 9.77 -26.61
CA GLN A 629 39.75 10.30 -26.68
C GLN A 629 40.68 9.46 -27.58
N GLU A 630 40.42 8.16 -27.76
CA GLU A 630 41.20 7.34 -28.71
C GLU A 630 40.94 7.76 -30.16
N PHE A 631 39.69 8.07 -30.50
CA PHE A 631 39.30 8.61 -31.80
C PHE A 631 39.97 9.97 -32.06
N TRP A 632 39.84 10.93 -31.13
CA TRP A 632 40.42 12.25 -31.33
C TRP A 632 41.96 12.26 -31.30
N GLY A 633 42.58 11.39 -30.50
CA GLY A 633 44.04 11.27 -30.41
C GLY A 633 44.70 10.97 -31.76
N VAL A 634 44.05 10.19 -32.63
CA VAL A 634 44.52 9.88 -33.99
C VAL A 634 44.48 11.11 -34.92
N LEU A 635 43.47 11.97 -34.80
CA LEU A 635 43.38 13.22 -35.59
C LEU A 635 44.30 14.32 -35.04
N GLU A 636 44.53 14.32 -33.73
CA GLU A 636 45.38 15.26 -33.01
C GLU A 636 46.88 14.85 -33.11
N ASP A 637 47.22 13.59 -33.42
CA ASP A 637 48.60 13.14 -33.60
C ASP A 637 49.27 13.74 -34.84
N THR A 638 50.27 14.57 -34.58
CA THR A 638 51.19 15.20 -35.55
C THR A 638 51.85 14.24 -36.55
N SER A 639 51.95 12.93 -36.26
CA SER A 639 52.62 11.95 -37.12
C SER A 639 51.80 11.52 -38.35
N ALA A 640 50.47 11.49 -38.25
CA ALA A 640 49.58 11.05 -39.31
C ALA A 640 49.31 12.17 -40.35
N PRO A 641 49.35 11.93 -41.67
CA PRO A 641 48.98 12.96 -42.65
C PRO A 641 47.48 13.28 -42.55
N LEU A 642 47.13 14.57 -42.48
CA LEU A 642 45.75 15.04 -42.64
C LEU A 642 45.56 15.61 -44.04
N GLN A 643 44.36 15.40 -44.60
CA GLN A 643 43.96 15.95 -45.89
C GLN A 643 42.65 16.73 -45.79
N PRO A 644 42.41 17.74 -46.65
CA PRO A 644 41.18 18.52 -46.60
C PRO A 644 39.91 17.69 -46.86
N LEU A 645 39.98 16.64 -47.70
CA LEU A 645 38.86 15.71 -47.90
C LEU A 645 38.46 14.98 -46.60
N GLY A 646 39.41 14.71 -45.69
CA GLY A 646 39.13 14.13 -44.37
C GLY A 646 38.25 15.05 -43.51
N LEU A 647 38.49 16.37 -43.57
CA LEU A 647 37.67 17.36 -42.89
C LEU A 647 36.28 17.48 -43.53
N GLN A 648 36.20 17.52 -44.87
CA GLN A 648 34.93 17.53 -45.60
C GLN A 648 34.08 16.28 -45.26
N GLN A 649 34.68 15.09 -45.25
CA GLN A 649 33.98 13.85 -44.91
C GLN A 649 33.44 13.89 -43.46
N LEU A 650 34.23 14.35 -42.49
CA LEU A 650 33.78 14.42 -41.09
C LEU A 650 32.61 15.40 -40.92
N ILE A 651 32.66 16.55 -41.59
CA ILE A 651 31.55 17.52 -41.58
C ILE A 651 30.32 16.91 -42.25
N LEU A 652 30.47 16.27 -43.42
CA LEU A 652 29.37 15.58 -44.09
C LEU A 652 28.72 14.50 -43.22
N ASP A 653 29.51 13.71 -42.48
CA ASP A 653 29.02 12.66 -41.59
C ASP A 653 28.22 13.25 -40.41
N MET A 654 28.62 14.41 -39.90
CA MET A 654 27.88 15.14 -38.86
C MET A 654 26.57 15.75 -39.38
N HIS A 655 26.58 16.36 -40.57
CA HIS A 655 25.35 16.85 -41.22
C HIS A 655 24.40 15.70 -41.56
N PHE A 656 24.92 14.59 -42.07
CA PHE A 656 24.17 13.37 -42.34
C PHE A 656 23.49 12.85 -41.06
N THR A 657 24.21 12.76 -39.94
CA THR A 657 23.63 12.33 -38.65
C THR A 657 22.48 13.22 -38.17
N VAL A 658 22.57 14.54 -38.39
CA VAL A 658 21.49 15.49 -38.09
C VAL A 658 20.30 15.32 -39.05
N GLU A 659 20.56 15.13 -40.34
CA GLU A 659 19.52 14.94 -41.36
C GLU A 659 18.78 13.60 -41.22
N ILE A 660 19.42 12.51 -40.77
CA ILE A 660 18.73 11.24 -40.45
C ILE A 660 17.57 11.50 -39.47
N ALA A 661 17.86 12.19 -38.37
CA ALA A 661 16.87 12.47 -37.32
C ALA A 661 15.77 13.45 -37.79
N ARG A 662 16.11 14.37 -38.70
CA ARG A 662 15.14 15.28 -39.34
C ARG A 662 14.24 14.54 -40.31
N TYR A 663 14.80 13.71 -41.20
CA TYR A 663 14.09 12.91 -42.20
C TYR A 663 13.11 11.92 -41.55
N ALA A 664 13.58 11.16 -40.55
CA ALA A 664 12.78 10.15 -39.87
C ALA A 664 11.86 10.72 -38.77
N GLY A 665 11.70 12.05 -38.68
CA GLY A 665 10.67 12.69 -37.86
C GLY A 665 10.93 12.72 -36.36
N TYR A 666 12.20 12.67 -35.92
CA TYR A 666 12.62 12.80 -34.52
C TYR A 666 13.75 13.85 -34.31
N PRO A 667 13.64 15.09 -34.84
CA PRO A 667 14.72 16.07 -34.79
C PRO A 667 15.12 16.44 -33.35
N SER A 668 16.40 16.25 -33.00
CA SER A 668 16.95 16.56 -31.67
C SER A 668 17.84 17.80 -31.71
N ARG A 669 17.52 18.79 -30.87
CA ARG A 669 18.37 19.98 -30.67
C ARG A 669 19.72 19.62 -30.07
N HIS A 670 19.79 18.58 -29.24
CA HIS A 670 21.04 18.16 -28.60
C HIS A 670 21.97 17.47 -29.59
N VAL A 671 21.43 16.59 -30.47
CA VAL A 671 22.19 16.00 -31.58
C VAL A 671 22.82 17.09 -32.44
N HIS A 672 22.04 18.09 -32.85
CA HIS A 672 22.54 19.22 -33.63
C HIS A 672 23.63 20.02 -32.88
N GLN A 673 23.44 20.30 -31.58
CA GLN A 673 24.45 21.00 -30.77
C GLN A 673 25.77 20.23 -30.65
N ILE A 674 25.72 18.92 -30.41
CA ILE A 674 26.93 18.07 -30.31
C ILE A 674 27.59 17.96 -31.69
N ALA A 675 26.83 17.72 -32.76
CA ALA A 675 27.36 17.69 -34.13
C ALA A 675 28.08 19.00 -34.49
N SER A 676 27.49 20.16 -34.17
CA SER A 676 28.15 21.46 -34.35
C SER A 676 29.42 21.61 -33.50
N ALA A 677 29.45 21.07 -32.28
CA ALA A 677 30.65 21.08 -31.44
C ALA A 677 31.76 20.17 -31.98
N ILE A 678 31.41 19.00 -32.53
CA ILE A 678 32.32 18.08 -33.23
C ILE A 678 32.91 18.74 -34.48
N ILE A 679 32.07 19.36 -35.31
CA ILE A 679 32.51 20.15 -36.49
C ILE A 679 33.49 21.25 -36.06
N ALA A 680 33.15 22.03 -35.02
CA ALA A 680 34.02 23.09 -34.51
C ALA A 680 35.33 22.57 -33.88
N ARG A 681 35.35 21.35 -33.32
CA ARG A 681 36.57 20.67 -32.86
C ARG A 681 37.41 20.25 -34.06
N ALA A 682 36.82 19.57 -35.04
CA ALA A 682 37.52 19.12 -36.25
C ALA A 682 38.16 20.28 -37.03
N ILE A 683 37.42 21.37 -37.29
CA ILE A 683 37.96 22.57 -37.96
C ILE A 683 39.17 23.12 -37.18
N ARG A 684 39.08 23.22 -35.85
CA ARG A 684 40.18 23.70 -35.01
C ARG A 684 41.41 22.78 -35.07
N THR A 685 41.21 21.46 -35.00
CA THR A 685 42.30 20.47 -35.06
C THR A 685 43.00 20.49 -36.42
N PHE A 686 42.24 20.54 -37.52
CA PHE A 686 42.81 20.55 -38.87
C PHE A 686 43.53 21.89 -39.17
N SER A 687 42.96 23.04 -38.77
CA SER A 687 43.63 24.34 -38.94
C SER A 687 44.86 24.51 -38.04
N ALA A 688 44.88 23.95 -36.83
CA ALA A 688 46.08 23.89 -36.01
C ALA A 688 47.24 23.10 -36.66
N ARG A 689 46.90 22.22 -37.61
CA ARG A 689 47.84 21.39 -38.38
C ARG A 689 48.13 21.93 -39.79
N GLY A 690 47.74 23.17 -40.08
CA GLY A 690 48.10 23.89 -41.31
C GLY A 690 47.13 23.73 -42.48
N ILE A 691 45.97 23.10 -42.29
CA ILE A 691 44.93 23.00 -43.32
C ILE A 691 44.05 24.26 -43.25
N ASP A 692 44.04 25.04 -44.33
CA ASP A 692 43.16 26.22 -44.46
C ASP A 692 41.71 25.77 -44.62
N SER A 693 40.92 25.99 -43.56
CA SER A 693 39.51 25.64 -43.52
C SER A 693 38.62 26.58 -44.33
N GLN A 694 39.09 27.78 -44.70
CA GLN A 694 38.30 28.72 -45.51
C GLN A 694 38.49 28.51 -47.02
N SER A 695 39.65 28.02 -47.46
CA SER A 695 39.87 27.71 -48.88
C SER A 695 39.40 26.32 -49.30
N ALA A 696 39.18 25.40 -48.34
CA ALA A 696 38.99 23.98 -48.61
C ALA A 696 37.61 23.40 -48.22
N LEU A 697 36.69 24.22 -47.71
CA LEU A 697 35.33 23.79 -47.33
C LEU A 697 34.27 24.47 -48.21
N PRO A 698 33.29 23.71 -48.75
CA PRO A 698 32.04 24.26 -49.27
C PRO A 698 31.23 25.03 -48.23
N GLU A 699 30.19 25.74 -48.68
CA GLU A 699 29.21 26.38 -47.79
C GLU A 699 28.40 25.35 -46.99
N ASP A 700 27.91 25.72 -45.80
CA ASP A 700 27.17 24.84 -44.88
C ASP A 700 25.92 24.19 -45.55
N GLU A 701 25.23 24.96 -46.41
CA GLU A 701 24.08 24.50 -47.18
C GLU A 701 24.43 23.34 -48.13
N TRP A 702 25.64 23.31 -48.68
CA TRP A 702 26.11 22.19 -49.51
C TRP A 702 26.18 20.88 -48.72
N PHE A 703 26.63 20.91 -47.46
CA PHE A 703 26.66 19.72 -46.61
C PHE A 703 25.25 19.24 -46.25
N VAL A 704 24.32 20.16 -46.01
CA VAL A 704 22.90 19.85 -45.74
C VAL A 704 22.23 19.19 -46.96
N GLU A 705 22.36 19.76 -48.16
CA GLU A 705 21.74 19.19 -49.36
C GLU A 705 22.43 17.88 -49.81
N THR A 706 23.75 17.77 -49.64
CA THR A 706 24.49 16.52 -49.89
C THR A 706 24.06 15.42 -48.93
N ALA A 707 23.88 15.73 -47.64
CA ALA A 707 23.36 14.79 -46.65
C ALA A 707 21.94 14.30 -47.01
N LYS A 708 21.02 15.20 -47.39
CA LYS A 708 19.69 14.83 -47.87
C LYS A 708 19.75 13.95 -49.12
N SER A 709 20.58 14.31 -50.10
CA SER A 709 20.78 13.53 -51.33
C SER A 709 21.29 12.11 -51.02
N ALA A 710 22.22 11.98 -50.07
CA ALA A 710 22.70 10.68 -49.61
C ALA A 710 21.59 9.83 -48.97
N ILE A 711 20.72 10.41 -48.12
CA ILE A 711 19.55 9.72 -47.55
C ILE A 711 18.65 9.17 -48.67
N TYR A 712 18.29 10.00 -49.65
CA TYR A 712 17.48 9.57 -50.79
C TYR A 712 18.14 8.43 -51.60
N LYS A 713 19.45 8.52 -51.86
CA LYS A 713 20.18 7.48 -52.60
C LYS A 713 20.23 6.14 -51.85
N LEU A 714 20.48 6.18 -50.54
CA LEU A 714 20.52 4.97 -49.69
C LEU A 714 19.14 4.29 -49.62
N LEU A 715 18.05 5.07 -49.60
CA LEU A 715 16.69 4.56 -49.69
C LEU A 715 16.39 3.89 -51.04
N LEU A 716 16.79 4.50 -52.16
CA LEU A 716 16.60 3.92 -53.49
C LEU A 716 17.42 2.62 -53.67
N GLY A 717 18.67 2.60 -53.19
CA GLY A 717 19.52 1.42 -53.25
C GLY A 717 18.98 0.23 -52.46
N ALA A 718 18.32 0.47 -51.32
CA ALA A 718 17.69 -0.58 -50.53
C ALA A 718 16.49 -1.25 -51.22
N SER A 719 15.82 -0.57 -52.16
CA SER A 719 14.63 -1.07 -52.86
C SER A 719 14.94 -1.83 -54.17
N GLY A 720 16.21 -1.88 -54.59
CA GLY A 720 16.62 -2.40 -55.91
C GLY A 720 17.16 -3.84 -55.92
N SER A 721 17.21 -4.54 -54.78
CA SER A 721 17.93 -5.83 -54.66
C SER A 721 17.09 -7.09 -54.94
N GLU A 722 16.07 -7.02 -55.80
CA GLU A 722 15.44 -8.20 -56.43
C GLU A 722 15.06 -7.92 -57.89
N THR A 723 16.04 -7.96 -58.80
CA THR A 723 15.98 -8.56 -60.15
C THR A 723 17.23 -8.21 -60.95
N SER A 724 17.77 -9.19 -61.66
CA SER A 724 18.94 -9.04 -62.55
C SER A 724 18.55 -8.53 -63.93
N ASP A 725 19.43 -7.69 -64.49
CA ASP A 725 19.64 -7.38 -65.92
C ASP A 725 18.45 -6.82 -66.73
N ILE A 726 18.64 -5.63 -67.31
CA ILE A 726 18.56 -5.38 -68.78
C ILE A 726 19.07 -3.96 -69.10
N ASP A 727 20.03 -3.94 -70.03
CA ASP A 727 20.58 -2.89 -70.91
C ASP A 727 20.33 -1.39 -70.69
N GLU A 728 21.44 -0.65 -70.86
CA GLU A 728 21.48 0.76 -71.29
C GLU A 728 20.68 0.97 -72.59
N ASP A 729 19.90 2.06 -72.71
CA ASP A 729 20.30 3.20 -73.55
C ASP A 729 19.29 4.39 -73.50
N HIS A 730 19.77 5.56 -73.94
CA HIS A 730 19.04 6.75 -74.42
C HIS A 730 18.55 7.83 -73.43
N VAL A 731 19.45 8.80 -73.26
CA VAL A 731 19.19 10.22 -72.92
C VAL A 731 18.28 10.89 -73.96
N ILE A 732 17.26 11.64 -73.53
CA ILE A 732 16.87 12.93 -74.14
C ILE A 732 16.57 13.94 -73.03
N ILE A 733 17.28 15.08 -73.07
CA ILE A 733 16.99 16.30 -72.30
C ILE A 733 16.00 17.15 -73.12
N GLN A 734 14.99 17.73 -72.47
CA GLN A 734 14.34 18.92 -73.03
C GLN A 734 13.78 19.84 -71.92
N ASP A 735 14.38 21.03 -71.80
CA ASP A 735 13.78 22.18 -71.11
C ASP A 735 12.52 22.65 -71.85
N GLU A 736 11.48 23.05 -71.12
CA GLU A 736 10.83 24.34 -71.41
C GLU A 736 10.14 24.93 -70.16
N VAL A 737 10.34 26.24 -69.98
CA VAL A 737 9.76 27.07 -68.92
C VAL A 737 8.53 27.79 -69.49
N VAL A 738 7.47 28.04 -68.70
CA VAL A 738 6.72 29.32 -68.60
C VAL A 738 5.44 29.24 -67.74
N SER A 739 5.38 30.13 -66.75
CA SER A 739 4.26 30.83 -66.06
C SER A 739 2.85 30.25 -65.81
N ASP A 740 2.48 30.38 -64.53
CA ASP A 740 1.32 31.11 -63.96
C ASP A 740 -0.14 30.79 -64.36
N SER A 741 -0.92 30.37 -63.35
CA SER A 741 -2.04 31.19 -62.85
C SER A 741 -2.55 30.69 -61.48
N ASP A 742 -2.74 31.61 -60.54
CA ASP A 742 -3.54 31.39 -59.33
C ASP A 742 -5.01 31.07 -59.68
N THR A 743 -5.69 30.21 -58.90
CA THR A 743 -6.99 30.58 -58.28
C THR A 743 -7.33 29.70 -57.07
N VAL A 744 -8.20 30.25 -56.20
CA VAL A 744 -8.51 29.80 -54.82
C VAL A 744 -9.82 29.01 -54.75
N SER A 745 -10.04 28.26 -53.65
CA SER A 745 -11.30 27.73 -53.05
C SER A 745 -11.44 26.19 -53.13
N SER A 746 -11.57 25.38 -52.08
CA SER A 746 -12.28 25.40 -50.77
C SER A 746 -13.65 24.68 -50.77
N LEU A 747 -13.75 23.56 -50.03
CA LEU A 747 -14.95 22.87 -49.49
C LEU A 747 -16.02 22.39 -50.53
N SER A 748 -16.78 21.29 -50.37
CA SER A 748 -17.38 20.66 -49.18
C SER A 748 -17.93 19.24 -49.47
N THR A 749 -18.26 18.53 -48.38
CA THR A 749 -19.02 17.26 -48.27
C THR A 749 -20.48 17.34 -48.75
N MET A 750 -21.04 16.27 -49.35
CA MET A 750 -22.24 15.54 -48.86
C MET A 750 -22.78 14.47 -49.85
N ASP A 751 -23.06 13.30 -49.27
CA ASP A 751 -24.19 12.38 -49.45
C ASP A 751 -24.88 12.16 -50.82
N SER A 752 -25.00 10.89 -51.19
CA SER A 752 -26.12 10.36 -51.98
C SER A 752 -26.64 9.05 -51.36
N ASN A 753 -27.91 9.08 -50.94
CA ASN A 753 -28.68 7.94 -50.44
C ASN A 753 -29.85 7.64 -51.41
N GLU A 754 -30.60 6.56 -51.11
CA GLU A 754 -31.87 6.11 -51.73
C GLU A 754 -31.79 5.18 -52.96
N SER A 755 -32.69 4.19 -53.16
CA SER A 755 -33.65 3.50 -52.25
C SER A 755 -34.31 2.29 -52.98
N PHE A 756 -35.25 1.62 -52.29
CA PHE A 756 -36.25 0.60 -52.69
C PHE A 756 -35.78 -0.88 -52.65
N ALA A 757 -36.23 -1.77 -51.74
CA ALA A 757 -37.58 -2.16 -51.22
C ALA A 757 -38.31 -3.18 -52.13
N SER A 758 -39.11 -4.18 -51.68
CA SER A 758 -39.49 -4.71 -50.34
C SER A 758 -40.30 -6.04 -50.47
N ALA A 759 -40.77 -6.62 -49.34
CA ALA A 759 -41.74 -7.75 -49.13
C ALA A 759 -41.10 -9.12 -48.77
N SER A 760 -41.32 -9.78 -47.61
CA SER A 760 -42.56 -10.24 -46.91
C SER A 760 -43.29 -11.34 -47.69
N MET A 761 -43.77 -12.51 -47.20
CA MET A 761 -44.04 -13.17 -45.89
C MET A 761 -44.23 -14.69 -46.18
N ALA A 762 -44.34 -15.70 -45.28
CA ALA A 762 -44.22 -15.92 -43.83
C ALA A 762 -44.19 -17.46 -43.56
N GLU A 763 -44.16 -17.90 -42.28
CA GLU A 763 -44.53 -19.27 -41.80
C GLU A 763 -43.59 -20.45 -42.23
N LEU A 764 -43.33 -21.54 -41.48
CA LEU A 764 -43.90 -22.14 -40.25
C LEU A 764 -42.87 -23.07 -39.54
N ASP A 765 -43.24 -23.55 -38.34
CA ASP A 765 -42.82 -24.78 -37.62
C ASP A 765 -41.42 -24.98 -36.98
N SER A 766 -41.47 -25.18 -35.66
CA SER A 766 -40.51 -25.92 -34.84
C SER A 766 -40.84 -27.43 -34.84
N PRO A 767 -39.96 -28.30 -34.28
CA PRO A 767 -40.39 -28.96 -33.05
C PRO A 767 -39.29 -29.18 -31.97
N SER A 768 -39.65 -28.71 -30.77
CA SER A 768 -39.43 -29.26 -29.42
C SER A 768 -38.54 -30.49 -29.14
N ASN A 769 -37.77 -30.33 -28.05
CA ASN A 769 -37.50 -31.28 -26.95
C ASN A 769 -36.61 -32.53 -27.17
N LEU A 770 -35.55 -32.61 -26.37
CA LEU A 770 -35.51 -33.55 -25.24
C LEU A 770 -34.52 -33.07 -24.16
N SER A 771 -34.81 -33.39 -22.91
CA SER A 771 -34.02 -33.08 -21.72
C SER A 771 -33.77 -34.36 -20.93
N ASP A 772 -32.55 -34.50 -20.41
CA ASP A 772 -32.19 -35.21 -19.17
C ASP A 772 -30.95 -34.50 -18.59
#